data_AF-A0A2E5Y5G1-F1
#
_entry.id   AF-A0A2E5Y5G1-F1
#
_cell.length_a   1.000
_cell.length_b   1.000
_cell.length_c   1.000
_cell.angle_alpha   90.00
_cell.angle_beta   90.00
_cell.angle_gamma   90.00
#
_symmetry.space_group_name_H-M   'P 1'
#
loop_
_entity.id
_entity.type
_entity.pdbx_description
1 polymer ?
#
loop_
_entity_poly.entity_id
_entity_poly.type
_entity_poly.pdbx_seq_one_letter_code
_entity_poly.pdbx_strand_id
1 'polypeptide(L)'
;MWEVVLILILPTIAPGLALLRILDASADTFRKALLCFPIGLLTLYGVSGLLFVVNLWTVTNLTMMLMLVNAVSIAFLFRKVHVEKSTYTQWQKMEAAIHGIVLSESEPEIEQEVAAQQWFQANRNPILQIAAGCFCFLTLIPLLMFDRPFGVDWIGFSTLATSVGQTGTFDVPAPNSGVWTYPPAFPTLLAWLSNITGASIEESILVLGHLSLFGILIGIWGCMDRLGAGASSVLAMGASFALFAKVFDSGYPTVASQLGLITGLMIVLRPLHQSLRYHITAFVFLSFCTVLIHPTGAMYLAALLVASLLMRQRLSEDEKVNRKPIFLTSIFIISAMFVIALLFFAPRMLSEPVFAEYGWQGGKPMLMYNGPLMLIAGACIYLGRQSLEIRLLSCWFFILWLFSFIHLVEGLANIQVLSLLSYTLYSMALHAYHIPLAIIVGLLASRSTSLTNIDEEASWFGLEMDPFIRPLYSTIFLVILLMGSLFAVGLMVQLSEHDELHATTSGDIQLREYLANHPPDQFVYTENIHWGHAFAFNPSFQTSSVPTLGLLTLDESIQAQATTALRMDDVQTLRQLGIGYALSSPIGTIALTLGPSPYWSMEQSFEGARYWKLWDVPSPSRVLDFIALNTTVCETTKGCQLEEDPWRNHRFNDPLDRGTERMNLIGKGYYSWDNVVNDSNTVGTYQVCIVYEQIGSFESYQIALNGQSVPVEANPGWNHQCMNAKLNTTFDFAITLEEDGTTWINPLGFSGRSSEIFDSTGLRLHHIELKRINDAKA
;
A
#
# COMPACT_ATOMS: atom_id res chain seq x y z
N MET A 1 15.74 -10.08 -0.36
CA MET A 1 15.35 -9.08 0.67
C MET A 1 16.46 -8.12 1.18
N TRP A 2 17.49 -8.54 1.94
CA TRP A 2 18.46 -7.61 2.58
C TRP A 2 19.20 -6.70 1.60
N GLU A 3 19.51 -7.21 0.41
CA GLU A 3 20.14 -6.46 -0.66
C GLU A 3 19.26 -5.29 -1.13
N VAL A 4 17.95 -5.51 -1.25
CA VAL A 4 16.96 -4.47 -1.60
C VAL A 4 16.97 -3.37 -0.53
N VAL A 5 16.97 -3.74 0.75
CA VAL A 5 17.00 -2.78 1.87
C VAL A 5 18.26 -1.92 1.82
N LEU A 6 19.44 -2.53 1.62
CA LEU A 6 20.71 -1.82 1.56
C LEU A 6 20.77 -0.87 0.35
N ILE A 7 20.35 -1.35 -0.82
CA ILE A 7 20.34 -0.56 -2.07
C ILE A 7 19.33 0.59 -1.98
N LEU A 8 18.26 0.46 -1.21
CA LEU A 8 17.35 1.56 -0.94
C LEU A 8 17.93 2.57 0.04
N ILE A 9 18.52 2.12 1.17
CA ILE A 9 18.96 3.02 2.24
C ILE A 9 20.22 3.81 1.85
N LEU A 10 21.26 3.15 1.33
CA LEU A 10 22.56 3.77 1.06
C LEU A 10 22.49 5.06 0.21
N PRO A 11 21.80 5.10 -0.95
CA PRO A 11 21.76 6.29 -1.79
C PRO A 11 20.92 7.44 -1.20
N THR A 12 20.17 7.19 -0.11
CA THR A 12 19.34 8.22 0.54
C THR A 12 20.12 9.05 1.56
N ILE A 13 21.24 8.53 2.09
CA ILE A 13 21.93 9.12 3.24
C ILE A 13 22.50 10.49 2.90
N ALA A 14 23.38 10.57 1.91
CA ALA A 14 24.05 11.84 1.59
C ALA A 14 23.06 12.92 1.09
N PRO A 15 22.11 12.62 0.17
CA PRO A 15 21.13 13.61 -0.28
C PRO A 15 20.21 14.07 0.85
N GLY A 16 19.77 13.14 1.71
CA GLY A 16 18.97 13.45 2.89
C GLY A 16 19.67 14.41 3.85
N LEU A 17 20.92 14.13 4.22
CA LEU A 17 21.72 15.02 5.07
C LEU A 17 21.99 16.39 4.43
N ALA A 18 22.29 16.42 3.12
CA ALA A 18 22.55 17.66 2.40
C ALA A 18 21.33 18.58 2.36
N LEU A 19 20.15 18.02 2.07
CA LEU A 19 18.88 18.76 2.09
C LEU A 19 18.49 19.16 3.52
N LEU A 20 18.70 18.29 4.50
CA LEU A 20 18.40 18.59 5.90
C LEU A 20 19.23 19.76 6.42
N ARG A 21 20.51 19.86 6.04
CA ARG A 21 21.36 21.01 6.38
C ARG A 21 20.77 22.34 5.89
N ILE A 22 20.01 22.31 4.79
CA ILE A 22 19.29 23.47 4.26
C ILE A 22 17.95 23.67 4.99
N LEU A 23 17.15 22.61 5.13
CA LEU A 23 15.77 22.68 5.61
C LEU A 23 15.64 22.84 7.13
N ASP A 24 16.55 22.25 7.90
CA ASP A 24 16.61 22.34 9.36
C ASP A 24 18.07 22.39 9.84
N ALA A 25 18.67 23.58 9.73
CA ALA A 25 19.99 23.87 10.27
C ALA A 25 20.08 23.63 11.80
N SER A 26 18.94 23.53 12.48
CA SER A 26 18.86 23.31 13.92
C SER A 26 18.93 21.86 14.38
N ALA A 27 18.91 20.92 13.42
CA ALA A 27 18.90 19.50 13.71
C ALA A 27 20.21 19.04 14.36
N ASP A 28 20.10 18.45 15.54
CA ASP A 28 21.18 17.71 16.18
C ASP A 28 21.34 16.31 15.54
N THR A 29 22.33 15.54 16.01
CA THR A 29 22.63 14.21 15.44
C THR A 29 21.43 13.26 15.49
N PHE A 30 20.65 13.31 16.57
CA PHE A 30 19.46 12.48 16.72
C PHE A 30 18.40 12.80 15.65
N ARG A 31 18.03 14.09 15.52
CA ARG A 31 17.05 14.52 14.51
C ARG A 31 17.57 14.31 13.10
N LYS A 32 18.88 14.47 12.88
CA LYS A 32 19.54 14.14 11.61
C LYS A 32 19.38 12.67 11.25
N ALA A 33 19.56 11.75 12.20
CA ALA A 33 19.35 10.32 11.98
C ALA A 33 17.90 10.00 11.59
N LEU A 34 16.93 10.66 12.22
CA LEU A 34 15.50 10.48 11.94
C LEU A 34 15.06 11.04 10.57
N LEU A 35 15.54 12.23 10.21
CA LEU A 35 15.09 12.94 9.00
C LEU A 35 15.89 12.61 7.73
N CYS A 36 17.09 12.08 7.88
CA CYS A 36 17.97 11.77 6.75
C CYS A 36 17.33 10.78 5.77
N PHE A 37 16.86 9.63 6.26
CA PHE A 37 16.25 8.61 5.43
C PHE A 37 14.98 9.09 4.71
N PRO A 38 13.95 9.67 5.36
CA PRO A 38 12.74 10.08 4.66
C PRO A 38 12.96 11.17 3.60
N ILE A 39 13.79 12.17 3.89
CA ILE A 39 14.09 13.25 2.92
C ILE A 39 14.89 12.68 1.73
N GLY A 40 15.84 11.78 2.02
CA GLY A 40 16.60 11.08 1.00
C GLY A 40 15.73 10.15 0.15
N LEU A 41 14.78 9.43 0.75
CA LEU A 41 13.84 8.55 0.07
C LEU A 41 12.89 9.34 -0.84
N LEU A 42 12.37 10.48 -0.38
CA LEU A 42 11.59 11.40 -1.22
C LEU A 42 12.39 11.89 -2.43
N THR A 43 13.67 12.19 -2.22
CA THR A 43 14.59 12.60 -3.29
C THR A 43 14.85 11.46 -4.27
N LEU A 44 15.05 10.24 -3.77
CA LEU A 44 15.26 9.04 -4.58
C LEU A 44 14.09 8.77 -5.52
N TYR A 45 12.86 8.80 -4.98
CA TYR A 45 11.63 8.74 -5.79
C TYR A 45 11.60 9.85 -6.84
N GLY A 46 11.84 11.09 -6.43
CA GLY A 46 11.82 12.25 -7.32
C GLY A 46 12.81 12.15 -8.47
N VAL A 47 14.04 11.70 -8.21
CA VAL A 47 15.08 11.52 -9.25
C VAL A 47 14.68 10.42 -10.23
N SER A 48 14.15 9.29 -9.75
CA SER A 48 13.67 8.21 -10.62
C SER A 48 12.51 8.68 -11.51
N GLY A 49 11.50 9.33 -10.93
CA GLY A 49 10.37 9.86 -11.67
C GLY A 49 10.77 10.96 -12.67
N LEU A 50 11.70 11.84 -12.30
CA LEU A 50 12.22 12.90 -13.18
C LEU A 50 12.86 12.32 -14.44
N LEU A 51 13.73 11.31 -14.30
CA LEU A 51 14.38 10.65 -15.43
C LEU A 51 13.35 10.04 -16.39
N PHE A 52 12.26 9.50 -15.86
CA PHE A 52 11.17 8.95 -16.67
C PHE A 52 10.44 10.04 -17.44
N VAL A 53 10.05 11.13 -16.76
CA VAL A 53 9.35 12.26 -17.40
C VAL A 53 10.16 12.88 -18.54
N VAL A 54 11.49 12.90 -18.45
CA VAL A 54 12.37 13.41 -19.52
C VAL A 54 12.78 12.34 -20.54
N ASN A 55 12.18 11.15 -20.51
CA ASN A 55 12.48 10.01 -21.39
C ASN A 55 13.96 9.57 -21.37
N LEU A 56 14.62 9.70 -20.22
CA LEU A 56 16.01 9.25 -20.00
C LEU A 56 16.11 8.09 -19.00
N TRP A 57 14.98 7.54 -18.56
CA TRP A 57 14.99 6.45 -17.59
C TRP A 57 15.48 5.15 -18.22
N THR A 58 16.53 4.61 -17.62
CA THR A 58 16.99 3.22 -17.77
C THR A 58 17.61 2.81 -16.43
N VAL A 59 17.75 1.51 -16.18
CA VAL A 59 18.44 1.00 -14.97
C VAL A 59 19.84 1.62 -14.84
N THR A 60 20.55 1.73 -15.97
CA THR A 60 21.90 2.30 -16.04
C THR A 60 21.91 3.81 -15.74
N ASN A 61 21.03 4.58 -16.40
CA ASN A 61 20.98 6.03 -16.24
C ASN A 61 20.56 6.44 -14.83
N LEU A 62 19.58 5.73 -14.24
CA LEU A 62 19.20 5.97 -12.84
C LEU A 62 20.39 5.69 -11.91
N THR A 63 21.06 4.54 -12.07
CA THR A 63 22.24 4.20 -11.26
C THR A 63 23.33 5.27 -11.34
N MET A 64 23.66 5.76 -12.55
CA MET A 64 24.62 6.85 -12.75
C MET A 64 24.15 8.16 -12.10
N MET A 65 22.87 8.49 -12.24
CA MET A 65 22.30 9.70 -11.65
C MET A 65 22.32 9.64 -10.11
N LEU A 66 22.01 8.49 -9.51
CA LEU A 66 22.10 8.32 -8.06
C LEU A 66 23.52 8.46 -7.53
N MET A 67 24.52 7.92 -8.24
CA MET A 67 25.93 8.15 -7.93
C MET A 67 26.29 9.64 -8.02
N LEU A 68 25.84 10.34 -9.07
CA LEU A 68 26.08 11.76 -9.25
C LEU A 68 25.45 12.59 -8.13
N VAL A 69 24.17 12.35 -7.82
CA VAL A 69 23.45 13.03 -6.74
C VAL A 69 24.16 12.82 -5.41
N ASN A 70 24.56 11.58 -5.08
CA ASN A 70 25.32 11.29 -3.88
C ASN A 70 26.68 12.02 -3.85
N ALA A 71 27.44 12.00 -4.95
CA ALA A 71 28.74 12.68 -5.03
C ALA A 71 28.60 14.21 -4.84
N VAL A 72 27.57 14.82 -5.46
CA VAL A 72 27.26 16.25 -5.31
C VAL A 72 26.84 16.56 -3.87
N SER A 73 25.99 15.73 -3.27
CA SER A 73 25.57 15.89 -1.87
C SER A 73 26.74 15.77 -0.90
N ILE A 74 27.64 14.80 -1.11
CA ILE A 74 28.87 14.63 -0.32
C ILE A 74 29.78 15.86 -0.47
N ALA A 75 30.01 16.34 -1.70
CA ALA A 75 30.79 17.54 -1.95
C ALA A 75 30.18 18.78 -1.29
N PHE A 76 28.85 18.89 -1.27
CA PHE A 76 28.13 19.96 -0.56
C PHE A 76 28.31 19.85 0.96
N LEU A 77 28.22 18.66 1.54
CA LEU A 77 28.45 18.43 2.97
C LEU A 77 29.89 18.75 3.38
N PHE A 78 30.88 18.43 2.55
CA PHE A 78 32.29 18.74 2.79
C PHE A 78 32.67 20.21 2.60
N ARG A 79 31.80 21.05 2.03
CA ARG A 79 32.01 22.50 2.06
C ARG A 79 31.95 22.96 3.52
N LYS A 80 33.13 23.01 4.15
CA LYS A 80 33.36 23.68 5.44
C LYS A 80 32.84 25.11 5.31
N VAL A 81 32.15 25.58 6.34
CA VAL A 81 31.91 27.02 6.53
C VAL A 81 33.29 27.66 6.64
N HIS A 82 33.86 28.09 5.52
CA HIS A 82 35.12 28.82 5.52
C HIS A 82 34.83 30.18 6.15
N VAL A 83 35.47 30.44 7.28
CA VAL A 83 35.35 31.63 8.16
C VAL A 83 35.91 32.90 7.49
N GLU A 84 36.15 32.90 6.18
CA GLU A 84 36.89 33.96 5.47
C GLU A 84 36.04 34.91 4.62
N LYS A 85 34.70 34.89 4.71
CA LYS A 85 33.87 35.91 4.06
C LYS A 85 32.91 36.58 5.05
N SER A 86 32.97 37.90 5.05
CA SER A 86 32.21 38.84 5.90
C SER A 86 30.68 38.80 5.74
N THR A 87 30.10 37.79 5.11
CA THR A 87 28.66 37.65 4.88
C THR A 87 28.23 36.19 4.97
N TYR A 88 27.98 35.70 6.19
CA TYR A 88 27.32 34.42 6.41
C TYR A 88 25.87 34.47 5.90
N THR A 89 25.40 33.41 5.22
CA THR A 89 23.94 33.24 5.05
C THR A 89 23.31 32.91 6.40
N GLN A 90 22.07 33.31 6.65
CA GLN A 90 21.44 33.13 7.97
C GLN A 90 21.41 31.65 8.45
N TRP A 91 21.35 30.65 7.56
CA TRP A 91 21.39 29.23 7.98
C TRP A 91 22.79 28.83 8.47
N GLN A 92 23.85 29.40 7.88
CA GLN A 92 25.22 29.23 8.36
C GLN A 92 25.42 29.93 9.70
N LYS A 93 24.79 31.09 9.90
CA LYS A 93 24.77 31.77 11.20
C LYS A 93 24.12 30.88 12.27
N MET A 94 22.97 30.28 11.99
CA MET A 94 22.31 29.36 12.94
C MET A 94 23.13 28.10 13.23
N GLU A 95 23.64 27.43 12.19
CA GLU A 95 24.48 26.23 12.35
C GLU A 95 25.71 26.57 13.23
N ALA A 96 26.35 27.71 12.98
CA ALA A 96 27.46 28.21 13.76
C ALA A 96 27.07 28.50 15.22
N ALA A 97 25.92 29.16 15.44
CA ALA A 97 25.42 29.49 16.78
C ALA A 97 25.10 28.23 17.61
N ILE A 98 24.49 27.21 17.01
CA ILE A 98 24.21 25.92 17.67
C ILE A 98 25.50 25.20 18.07
N HIS A 99 26.53 25.34 17.26
CA HIS A 99 27.86 24.82 17.55
C HIS A 99 28.71 25.72 18.47
N GLY A 100 28.11 26.77 19.06
CA GLY A 100 28.76 27.63 20.06
C GLY A 100 29.73 28.66 19.49
N ILE A 101 29.67 28.95 18.18
CA ILE A 101 30.49 29.98 17.54
C ILE A 101 29.81 31.35 17.78
N VAL A 102 30.53 32.25 18.45
CA VAL A 102 30.07 33.62 18.70
C VAL A 102 30.16 34.42 17.41
N LEU A 103 29.00 34.82 16.87
CA LEU A 103 28.91 35.71 15.71
C LEU A 103 29.14 37.17 16.15
N SER A 104 29.73 37.99 15.28
CA SER A 104 30.02 39.40 15.57
C SER A 104 28.78 40.30 15.63
N GLU A 105 27.65 39.85 15.09
CA GLU A 105 26.34 40.52 15.15
C GLU A 105 25.37 39.65 15.95
N SER A 106 24.82 40.19 17.05
CA SER A 106 23.77 39.52 17.83
C SER A 106 22.44 39.59 17.09
N GLU A 107 21.92 38.44 16.65
CA GLU A 107 20.57 38.29 16.09
C GLU A 107 19.66 37.63 17.15
N PRO A 108 18.83 38.38 17.90
CA PRO A 108 18.09 37.86 19.05
C PRO A 108 17.10 36.74 18.68
N GLU A 109 16.57 36.76 17.46
CA GLU A 109 15.72 35.70 16.92
C GLU A 109 16.45 34.35 16.82
N ILE A 110 17.71 34.36 16.34
CA ILE A 110 18.53 33.14 16.23
C ILE A 110 18.86 32.62 17.63
N GLU A 111 19.23 33.49 18.56
CA GLU A 111 19.57 33.11 19.93
C GLU A 111 18.38 32.44 20.65
N GLN A 112 17.17 32.99 20.49
CA GLN A 112 15.94 32.39 21.03
C GLN A 112 15.65 31.01 20.43
N GLU A 113 15.81 30.86 19.11
CA GLU A 113 15.61 29.57 18.45
C GLU A 113 16.62 28.53 18.93
N VAL A 114 17.90 28.90 19.07
CA VAL A 114 18.94 28.02 19.61
C VAL A 114 18.62 27.59 21.04
N ALA A 115 18.21 28.53 21.90
CA ALA A 115 17.86 28.22 23.29
C ALA A 115 16.66 27.25 23.38
N ALA A 116 15.61 27.48 22.59
CA ALA A 116 14.45 26.59 22.54
C ALA A 116 14.84 25.17 22.08
N GLN A 117 15.66 25.07 21.03
CA GLN A 117 16.10 23.78 20.50
C GLN A 117 17.00 23.02 21.48
N GLN A 118 17.91 23.70 22.18
CA GLN A 118 18.73 23.10 23.23
C GLN A 118 17.88 22.58 24.40
N TRP A 119 16.83 23.32 24.78
CA TRP A 119 15.90 22.87 25.81
C TRP A 119 15.14 21.60 25.39
N PHE A 120 14.58 21.56 24.17
CA PHE A 120 13.90 20.34 23.70
C PHE A 120 14.84 19.14 23.69
N GLN A 121 16.08 19.33 23.26
CA GLN A 121 17.11 18.29 23.26
C GLN A 121 17.43 17.78 24.67
N ALA A 122 17.56 18.69 25.64
CA ALA A 122 17.83 18.35 27.05
C ALA A 122 16.64 17.67 27.74
N ASN A 123 15.41 17.98 27.32
CA ASN A 123 14.17 17.50 27.94
C ASN A 123 13.54 16.29 27.23
N ARG A 124 14.23 15.66 26.27
CA ARG A 124 13.76 14.41 25.64
C ARG A 124 13.62 13.30 26.69
N ASN A 125 12.44 12.68 26.76
CA ASN A 125 12.23 11.52 27.62
C ASN A 125 12.82 10.25 26.96
N PRO A 126 13.94 9.69 27.46
CA PRO A 126 14.62 8.57 26.80
C PRO A 126 13.75 7.31 26.70
N ILE A 127 12.92 7.03 27.71
CA ILE A 127 12.03 5.86 27.70
C ILE A 127 11.00 6.00 26.58
N LEU A 128 10.46 7.21 26.39
CA LEU A 128 9.50 7.46 25.33
C LEU A 128 10.14 7.37 23.94
N GLN A 129 11.39 7.83 23.79
CA GLN A 129 12.15 7.66 22.56
C GLN A 129 12.38 6.18 22.24
N ILE A 130 12.73 5.35 23.23
CA ILE A 130 12.88 3.90 23.05
C ILE A 130 11.55 3.26 22.64
N ALA A 131 10.45 3.61 23.30
CA ALA A 131 9.12 3.11 22.96
C ALA A 131 8.72 3.45 21.52
N ALA A 132 8.90 4.72 21.10
CA ALA A 132 8.64 5.14 19.72
C ALA A 132 9.55 4.43 18.73
N GLY A 133 10.83 4.23 19.07
CA GLY A 133 11.78 3.45 18.27
C GLY A 133 11.32 2.01 18.07
N CYS A 134 10.98 1.32 19.16
CA CYS A 134 10.44 -0.03 19.12
C CYS A 134 9.19 -0.08 18.23
N PHE A 135 8.24 0.84 18.42
CA PHE A 135 7.05 0.89 17.56
C PHE A 135 7.40 1.03 16.08
N CYS A 136 8.27 1.98 15.70
CA CYS A 136 8.74 2.12 14.32
C CYS A 136 9.35 0.81 13.79
N PHE A 137 10.21 0.14 14.55
CA PHE A 137 10.82 -1.13 14.13
C PHE A 137 9.80 -2.27 14.02
N LEU A 138 8.79 -2.32 14.90
CA LEU A 138 7.74 -3.33 14.84
C LEU A 138 6.92 -3.20 13.54
N THR A 139 6.82 -2.02 12.94
CA THR A 139 6.16 -1.85 11.62
C THR A 139 6.94 -2.48 10.45
N LEU A 140 8.17 -2.93 10.68
CA LEU A 140 8.98 -3.68 9.72
C LEU A 140 8.85 -5.21 9.90
N ILE A 141 8.19 -5.69 10.97
CA ILE A 141 7.91 -7.13 11.16
C ILE A 141 7.25 -7.76 9.93
N PRO A 142 6.27 -7.12 9.25
CA PRO A 142 5.71 -7.62 7.98
C PRO A 142 6.75 -8.07 6.95
N LEU A 143 7.91 -7.42 6.89
CA LEU A 143 8.97 -7.80 5.95
C LEU A 143 9.60 -9.15 6.29
N LEU A 144 9.50 -9.61 7.54
CA LEU A 144 10.05 -10.90 7.98
C LEU A 144 9.01 -12.01 7.94
N MET A 145 7.72 -11.66 7.91
CA MET A 145 6.60 -12.60 8.01
C MET A 145 5.94 -12.89 6.67
N PHE A 146 5.96 -11.94 5.73
CA PHE A 146 5.24 -12.08 4.46
C PHE A 146 6.19 -12.27 3.29
N ASP A 147 5.90 -13.27 2.48
CA ASP A 147 6.61 -13.51 1.23
C ASP A 147 6.05 -12.68 0.06
N ARG A 148 4.82 -12.17 0.22
CA ARG A 148 4.11 -11.37 -0.80
C ARG A 148 3.12 -10.37 -0.16
N PRO A 149 2.73 -9.30 -0.86
CA PRO A 149 1.72 -8.36 -0.35
C PRO A 149 0.29 -8.95 -0.32
N PHE A 150 -0.56 -8.47 0.60
CA PHE A 150 -1.97 -8.91 0.74
C PHE A 150 -2.93 -8.28 -0.27
N GLY A 151 -2.85 -6.96 -0.47
CA GLY A 151 -3.78 -6.23 -1.32
C GLY A 151 -3.73 -6.62 -2.81
N VAL A 152 -4.54 -5.95 -3.63
CA VAL A 152 -4.59 -6.20 -5.09
C VAL A 152 -3.78 -5.18 -5.89
N ASP A 153 -3.56 -3.99 -5.34
CA ASP A 153 -2.92 -2.86 -6.04
C ASP A 153 -1.47 -3.17 -6.47
N TRP A 154 -0.73 -3.94 -5.65
CA TRP A 154 0.66 -4.30 -5.97
C TRP A 154 0.82 -5.05 -7.29
N ILE A 155 -0.19 -5.82 -7.72
CA ILE A 155 -0.16 -6.57 -8.98
C ILE A 155 -0.08 -5.60 -10.16
N GLY A 156 -0.88 -4.53 -10.12
CA GLY A 156 -0.82 -3.45 -11.11
C GLY A 156 0.53 -2.75 -11.10
N PHE A 157 1.05 -2.38 -9.92
CA PHE A 157 2.33 -1.67 -9.81
C PHE A 157 3.50 -2.53 -10.26
N SER A 158 3.46 -3.83 -9.99
CA SER A 158 4.47 -4.79 -10.41
C SER A 158 4.45 -4.99 -11.92
N THR A 159 3.27 -4.99 -12.54
CA THR A 159 3.15 -5.04 -14.00
C THR A 159 3.74 -3.79 -14.66
N LEU A 160 3.42 -2.60 -14.14
CA LEU A 160 4.01 -1.34 -14.60
C LEU A 160 5.53 -1.33 -14.44
N ALA A 161 6.04 -1.74 -13.27
CA ALA A 161 7.46 -1.79 -13.00
C ALA A 161 8.18 -2.80 -13.91
N THR A 162 7.56 -3.95 -14.19
CA THR A 162 8.10 -4.95 -15.11
C THR A 162 8.17 -4.38 -16.53
N SER A 163 7.10 -3.73 -17.02
CA SER A 163 7.09 -3.10 -18.35
C SER A 163 8.14 -2.00 -18.47
N VAL A 164 8.23 -1.10 -17.48
CA VAL A 164 9.24 -0.03 -17.44
C VAL A 164 10.65 -0.62 -17.39
N GLY A 165 10.88 -1.64 -16.57
CA GLY A 165 12.19 -2.31 -16.45
C GLY A 165 12.69 -2.87 -17.77
N GLN A 166 11.78 -3.25 -18.67
CA GLN A 166 12.08 -3.84 -19.97
C GLN A 166 12.15 -2.81 -21.10
N THR A 167 11.16 -1.93 -21.20
CA THR A 167 10.97 -1.02 -22.34
C THR A 167 11.41 0.42 -22.05
N GLY A 168 11.51 0.78 -20.77
CA GLY A 168 11.70 2.17 -20.33
C GLY A 168 10.44 3.03 -20.46
N THR A 169 9.29 2.46 -20.81
CA THR A 169 8.04 3.18 -21.10
C THR A 169 6.85 2.62 -20.32
N PHE A 170 5.72 3.32 -20.40
CA PHE A 170 4.41 2.82 -19.93
C PHE A 170 3.54 2.31 -21.08
N ASP A 171 4.16 1.90 -22.19
CA ASP A 171 3.42 1.30 -23.30
C ASP A 171 2.98 -0.11 -22.93
N VAL A 172 1.78 -0.48 -23.34
CA VAL A 172 1.22 -1.82 -23.13
C VAL A 172 1.92 -2.79 -24.09
N PRO A 173 2.45 -3.92 -23.61
CA PRO A 173 3.10 -4.89 -24.47
C PRO A 173 2.10 -5.65 -25.35
N ALA A 174 2.58 -6.12 -26.50
CA ALA A 174 1.86 -7.06 -27.35
C ALA A 174 1.41 -8.30 -26.54
N PRO A 175 0.23 -8.89 -26.84
CA PRO A 175 -0.59 -8.71 -28.05
C PRO A 175 -1.59 -7.55 -27.99
N ASN A 176 -1.58 -6.77 -26.91
CA ASN A 176 -2.40 -5.56 -26.79
C ASN A 176 -1.59 -4.33 -27.21
N SER A 177 -2.26 -3.19 -27.39
CA SER A 177 -1.60 -1.91 -27.61
C SER A 177 -2.31 -0.78 -26.88
N GLY A 178 -1.53 0.20 -26.44
CA GLY A 178 -2.03 1.32 -25.65
C GLY A 178 -0.98 1.85 -24.69
N VAL A 179 -1.41 2.65 -23.71
CA VAL A 179 -0.51 3.30 -22.75
C VAL A 179 -1.15 3.39 -21.37
N TRP A 180 -0.35 3.15 -20.32
CA TRP A 180 -0.72 3.49 -18.95
C TRP A 180 -0.36 4.94 -18.61
N THR A 181 -1.28 5.64 -17.96
CA THR A 181 -1.04 6.96 -17.38
C THR A 181 -0.99 6.84 -15.87
N TYR A 182 0.22 6.93 -15.31
CA TYR A 182 0.44 6.87 -13.87
C TYR A 182 1.63 7.73 -13.44
N PRO A 183 1.67 8.31 -12.21
CA PRO A 183 2.86 8.95 -11.67
C PRO A 183 4.07 8.00 -11.65
N PRO A 184 5.21 8.38 -12.23
CA PRO A 184 6.22 7.39 -12.57
C PRO A 184 7.16 7.01 -11.43
N ALA A 185 7.28 7.82 -10.36
CA ALA A 185 8.37 7.64 -9.39
C ALA A 185 8.36 6.28 -8.68
N PHE A 186 7.17 5.79 -8.30
CA PHE A 186 7.08 4.52 -7.58
C PHE A 186 7.36 3.31 -8.48
N PRO A 187 6.68 3.12 -9.64
CA PRO A 187 6.95 1.99 -10.53
C PRO A 187 8.38 1.98 -11.08
N THR A 188 8.92 3.15 -11.41
CA THR A 188 10.30 3.25 -11.94
C THR A 188 11.36 2.91 -10.89
N LEU A 189 11.17 3.33 -9.63
CA LEU A 189 12.09 2.95 -8.56
C LEU A 189 12.00 1.46 -8.26
N LEU A 190 10.79 0.90 -8.27
CA LEU A 190 10.57 -0.54 -8.10
C LEU A 190 11.25 -1.36 -9.21
N ALA A 191 11.11 -0.94 -10.48
CA ALA A 191 11.76 -1.55 -11.62
C ALA A 191 13.29 -1.56 -11.47
N TRP A 192 13.86 -0.44 -10.99
CA TRP A 192 15.29 -0.35 -10.73
C TRP A 192 15.73 -1.28 -9.60
N LEU A 193 15.00 -1.32 -8.48
CA LEU A 193 15.32 -2.18 -7.32
C LEU A 193 15.33 -3.66 -7.69
N SER A 194 14.29 -4.15 -8.38
CA SER A 194 14.22 -5.56 -8.78
C SER A 194 15.33 -5.90 -9.78
N ASN A 195 15.59 -5.05 -10.77
CA ASN A 195 16.64 -5.29 -11.76
C ASN A 195 18.07 -5.24 -11.19
N ILE A 196 18.35 -4.34 -10.24
CA ILE A 196 19.71 -4.17 -9.70
C ILE A 196 20.04 -5.22 -8.63
N THR A 197 19.03 -5.72 -7.91
CA THR A 197 19.21 -6.74 -6.86
C THR A 197 19.02 -8.16 -7.40
N GLY A 198 18.27 -8.34 -8.48
CA GLY A 198 17.80 -9.66 -8.92
C GLY A 198 16.73 -10.27 -8.00
N ALA A 199 16.22 -9.51 -7.02
CA ALA A 199 15.13 -9.95 -6.16
C ALA A 199 13.80 -9.98 -6.93
N SER A 200 12.89 -10.84 -6.48
CA SER A 200 11.53 -10.92 -7.00
C SER A 200 10.82 -9.56 -6.88
N ILE A 201 9.84 -9.31 -7.75
CA ILE A 201 9.12 -8.03 -7.76
C ILE A 201 8.24 -7.91 -6.49
N GLU A 202 7.73 -9.05 -6.00
CA GLU A 202 6.95 -9.24 -4.79
C GLU A 202 7.74 -8.79 -3.55
N GLU A 203 8.97 -9.29 -3.40
CA GLU A 203 9.85 -8.87 -2.30
C GLU A 203 10.21 -7.39 -2.43
N SER A 204 10.55 -6.96 -3.65
CA SER A 204 11.01 -5.59 -3.91
C SER A 204 9.94 -4.55 -3.59
N ILE A 205 8.69 -4.80 -3.99
CA ILE A 205 7.56 -3.90 -3.74
C ILE A 205 7.16 -3.90 -2.27
N LEU A 206 7.20 -5.06 -1.60
CA LEU A 206 6.90 -5.20 -0.17
C LEU A 206 7.90 -4.37 0.66
N VAL A 207 9.20 -4.49 0.38
CA VAL A 207 10.28 -3.73 1.02
C VAL A 207 10.12 -2.23 0.78
N LEU A 208 9.91 -1.82 -0.47
CA LEU A 208 9.74 -0.40 -0.83
C LEU A 208 8.53 0.23 -0.14
N GLY A 209 7.42 -0.49 -0.06
CA GLY A 209 6.18 -0.08 0.60
C GLY A 209 6.35 0.14 2.11
N HIS A 210 6.86 -0.86 2.82
CA HIS A 210 7.03 -0.77 4.29
C HIS A 210 8.14 0.19 4.69
N LEU A 211 9.23 0.28 3.92
CA LEU A 211 10.27 1.30 4.17
C LEU A 211 9.75 2.72 3.92
N SER A 212 8.77 2.91 3.02
CA SER A 212 8.10 4.20 2.86
C SER A 212 7.26 4.56 4.09
N LEU A 213 6.52 3.60 4.66
CA LEU A 213 5.81 3.79 5.94
C LEU A 213 6.78 4.11 7.08
N PHE A 214 7.84 3.33 7.22
CA PHE A 214 8.88 3.54 8.21
C PHE A 214 9.50 4.94 8.08
N GLY A 215 9.80 5.36 6.85
CA GLY A 215 10.26 6.72 6.52
C GLY A 215 9.28 7.79 7.01
N ILE A 216 7.98 7.61 6.81
CA ILE A 216 6.96 8.53 7.34
C ILE A 216 7.02 8.60 8.87
N LEU A 217 7.06 7.46 9.56
CA LEU A 217 7.08 7.42 11.03
C LEU A 217 8.31 8.16 11.59
N ILE A 218 9.52 7.85 11.13
CA ILE A 218 10.73 8.55 11.59
C ILE A 218 10.80 10.00 11.10
N GLY A 219 10.15 10.30 9.97
CA GLY A 219 9.99 11.65 9.46
C GLY A 219 9.11 12.53 10.34
N ILE A 220 7.94 12.03 10.74
CA ILE A 220 7.06 12.68 11.71
C ILE A 220 7.76 12.80 13.05
N TRP A 221 8.49 11.76 13.49
CA TRP A 221 9.31 11.82 14.69
C TRP A 221 10.28 13.01 14.66
N GLY A 222 11.13 13.06 13.63
CA GLY A 222 12.16 14.09 13.52
C GLY A 222 11.58 15.48 13.33
N CYS A 223 10.48 15.61 12.57
CA CYS A 223 9.82 16.89 12.35
C CYS A 223 9.20 17.43 13.66
N MET A 224 8.55 16.56 14.45
CA MET A 224 7.86 16.96 15.68
C MET A 224 8.78 17.04 16.89
N ASP A 225 9.96 16.40 16.86
CA ASP A 225 11.01 16.57 17.86
C ASP A 225 11.47 18.03 17.97
N ARG A 226 11.39 18.82 16.88
CA ARG A 226 11.64 20.27 16.89
C ARG A 226 10.70 21.04 17.82
N LEU A 227 9.49 20.54 18.03
CA LEU A 227 8.49 21.07 18.96
C LEU A 227 8.45 20.24 20.26
N GLY A 228 9.43 19.36 20.47
CA GLY A 228 9.51 18.43 21.59
C GLY A 228 8.39 17.40 21.67
N ALA A 229 7.67 17.13 20.57
CA ALA A 229 6.55 16.18 20.49
C ALA A 229 6.86 14.96 19.59
N GLY A 230 8.12 14.74 19.22
CA GLY A 230 8.52 13.68 18.29
C GLY A 230 7.97 12.30 18.63
N ALA A 231 8.38 11.76 19.78
CA ALA A 231 8.02 10.40 20.18
C ALA A 231 6.51 10.25 20.46
N SER A 232 5.86 11.26 21.03
CA SER A 232 4.41 11.22 21.30
C SER A 232 3.59 11.27 20.01
N SER A 233 3.98 12.05 19.00
CA SER A 233 3.31 12.09 17.69
C SER A 233 3.40 10.77 16.95
N VAL A 234 4.53 10.08 17.02
CA VAL A 234 4.68 8.76 16.39
C VAL A 234 3.83 7.70 17.10
N LEU A 235 3.88 7.64 18.43
CA LEU A 235 3.02 6.73 19.20
C LEU A 235 1.53 7.05 18.98
N ALA A 236 1.19 8.33 18.75
CA ALA A 236 -0.17 8.74 18.40
C ALA A 236 -0.65 8.17 17.06
N MET A 237 0.27 7.90 16.11
CA MET A 237 -0.08 7.19 14.88
C MET A 237 -0.54 5.75 15.18
N GLY A 238 -0.05 5.11 16.24
CA GLY A 238 -0.50 3.78 16.66
C GLY A 238 -1.94 3.73 17.21
N ALA A 239 -2.62 4.87 17.40
CA ALA A 239 -4.01 4.91 17.88
C ALA A 239 -5.06 4.83 16.75
N SER A 240 -4.65 4.58 15.51
CA SER A 240 -5.51 4.47 14.33
C SER A 240 -4.98 3.38 13.40
N PHE A 241 -5.88 2.71 12.67
CA PHE A 241 -5.49 1.71 11.67
C PHE A 241 -5.21 2.30 10.30
N ALA A 242 -5.56 3.57 10.07
CA ALA A 242 -5.65 4.18 8.74
C ALA A 242 -4.45 3.89 7.81
N LEU A 243 -3.27 4.48 8.07
CA LEU A 243 -2.12 4.31 7.16
C LEU A 243 -1.62 2.87 7.15
N PHE A 244 -1.72 2.15 8.27
CA PHE A 244 -1.33 0.75 8.36
C PHE A 244 -2.18 -0.11 7.44
N ALA A 245 -3.51 0.04 7.50
CA ALA A 245 -4.45 -0.66 6.63
C ALA A 245 -4.17 -0.40 5.14
N LYS A 246 -3.81 0.83 4.74
CA LYS A 246 -3.48 1.10 3.33
C LYS A 246 -2.13 0.48 2.90
N VAL A 247 -1.16 0.36 3.80
CA VAL A 247 0.09 -0.37 3.53
C VAL A 247 -0.17 -1.86 3.39
N PHE A 248 -1.02 -2.43 4.25
CA PHE A 248 -1.46 -3.82 4.16
C PHE A 248 -2.18 -4.11 2.85
N ASP A 249 -3.09 -3.22 2.45
CA ASP A 249 -3.81 -3.31 1.20
C ASP A 249 -2.97 -2.92 -0.03
N SER A 250 -1.63 -2.88 0.10
CA SER A 250 -0.68 -2.59 -0.98
C SER A 250 -0.83 -1.23 -1.68
N GLY A 251 -1.49 -0.26 -1.05
CA GLY A 251 -1.61 1.13 -1.49
C GLY A 251 -0.31 1.93 -1.33
N TYR A 252 0.83 1.33 -1.67
CA TYR A 252 2.16 1.84 -1.37
C TYR A 252 2.48 3.21 -1.99
N PRO A 253 2.13 3.53 -3.25
CA PRO A 253 2.40 4.87 -3.79
C PRO A 253 1.68 5.97 -3.03
N THR A 254 0.42 5.73 -2.64
CA THR A 254 -0.37 6.66 -1.83
C THR A 254 0.29 6.93 -0.48
N VAL A 255 0.81 5.88 0.17
CA VAL A 255 1.56 6.00 1.43
C VAL A 255 2.88 6.73 1.18
N ALA A 256 3.70 6.30 0.23
CA ALA A 256 4.99 6.91 -0.09
C ALA A 256 4.88 8.41 -0.41
N SER A 257 3.79 8.84 -1.06
CA SER A 257 3.57 10.27 -1.36
C SER A 257 3.41 11.14 -0.10
N GLN A 258 3.07 10.55 1.05
CA GLN A 258 2.98 11.27 2.32
C GLN A 258 4.35 11.74 2.84
N LEU A 259 5.47 11.24 2.30
CA LEU A 259 6.81 11.75 2.61
C LEU A 259 6.92 13.26 2.31
N GLY A 260 6.16 13.76 1.33
CA GLY A 260 6.07 15.19 1.02
C GLY A 260 5.57 16.04 2.20
N LEU A 261 4.71 15.49 3.06
CA LEU A 261 4.17 16.18 4.24
C LEU A 261 5.25 16.47 5.28
N ILE A 262 6.29 15.64 5.38
CA ILE A 262 7.42 15.89 6.29
C ILE A 262 8.07 17.24 5.93
N THR A 263 8.31 17.46 4.63
CA THR A 263 8.86 18.73 4.14
C THR A 263 7.90 19.89 4.40
N GLY A 264 6.60 19.69 4.15
CA GLY A 264 5.58 20.70 4.42
C GLY A 264 5.51 21.11 5.89
N LEU A 265 5.51 20.15 6.80
CA LEU A 265 5.47 20.36 8.25
C LEU A 265 6.73 21.07 8.75
N MET A 266 7.91 20.67 8.25
CA MET A 266 9.18 21.32 8.58
C MET A 266 9.21 22.81 8.19
N ILE A 267 8.45 23.20 7.18
CA ILE A 267 8.39 24.59 6.69
C ILE A 267 7.27 25.36 7.38
N VAL A 268 6.08 24.79 7.47
CA VAL A 268 4.90 25.49 7.99
C VAL A 268 4.97 25.71 9.50
N LEU A 269 5.56 24.77 10.24
CA LEU A 269 5.72 24.86 11.70
C LEU A 269 7.04 25.52 12.11
N ARG A 270 7.77 26.13 11.17
CA ARG A 270 9.03 26.82 11.45
C ARG A 270 8.80 28.29 11.83
N PRO A 271 9.30 28.75 12.99
CA PRO A 271 9.14 30.14 13.41
C PRO A 271 10.03 31.12 12.62
N LEU A 272 11.28 30.77 12.30
CA LEU A 272 12.27 31.70 11.73
C LEU A 272 12.96 31.17 10.47
N HIS A 273 13.09 32.04 9.45
CA HIS A 273 13.52 31.65 8.09
C HIS A 273 14.91 32.19 7.76
N GLN A 274 15.86 31.28 7.51
CA GLN A 274 17.29 31.56 7.58
C GLN A 274 18.03 31.55 6.22
N SER A 275 17.36 31.33 5.09
CA SER A 275 17.81 31.88 3.80
C SER A 275 16.74 31.61 2.75
N LEU A 276 16.08 32.66 2.31
CA LEU A 276 14.90 32.55 1.46
C LEU A 276 15.12 31.71 0.19
N ARG A 277 16.25 31.88 -0.50
CA ARG A 277 16.50 31.26 -1.81
C ARG A 277 16.69 29.74 -1.75
N TYR A 278 17.66 29.24 -0.97
CA TYR A 278 17.95 27.81 -0.90
C TYR A 278 16.82 27.00 -0.26
N HIS A 279 16.12 27.58 0.72
CA HIS A 279 14.94 26.96 1.32
C HIS A 279 13.81 26.83 0.31
N ILE A 280 13.51 27.90 -0.44
CA ILE A 280 12.49 27.86 -1.50
C ILE A 280 12.86 26.83 -2.57
N THR A 281 14.12 26.79 -3.03
CA THR A 281 14.52 25.82 -4.06
C THR A 281 14.40 24.39 -3.58
N ALA A 282 14.84 24.08 -2.35
CA ALA A 282 14.70 22.74 -1.78
C ALA A 282 13.22 22.35 -1.62
N PHE A 283 12.39 23.29 -1.17
CA PHE A 283 10.96 23.06 -1.01
C PHE A 283 10.25 22.81 -2.34
N VAL A 284 10.52 23.62 -3.36
CA VAL A 284 9.95 23.44 -4.71
C VAL A 284 10.36 22.10 -5.29
N PHE A 285 11.65 21.74 -5.16
CA PHE A 285 12.16 20.45 -5.61
C PHE A 285 11.44 19.28 -4.92
N LEU A 286 11.35 19.28 -3.60
CA LEU A 286 10.70 18.19 -2.85
C LEU A 286 9.17 18.13 -3.05
N SER A 287 8.53 19.28 -3.27
CA SER A 287 7.12 19.33 -3.65
C SER A 287 6.91 18.69 -5.03
N PHE A 288 7.80 18.94 -5.99
CA PHE A 288 7.77 18.26 -7.29
C PHE A 288 8.01 16.75 -7.16
N CYS A 289 8.95 16.33 -6.32
CA CYS A 289 9.18 14.91 -6.02
C CYS A 289 7.91 14.23 -5.49
N THR A 290 7.14 14.93 -4.65
CA THR A 290 5.88 14.43 -4.08
C THR A 290 4.84 14.16 -5.18
N VAL A 291 4.69 15.08 -6.15
CA VAL A 291 3.76 14.95 -7.28
C VAL A 291 4.09 13.71 -8.13
N LEU A 292 5.38 13.42 -8.32
CA LEU A 292 5.81 12.28 -9.13
C LEU A 292 5.53 10.92 -8.50
N ILE A 293 5.32 10.86 -7.17
CA ILE A 293 4.96 9.63 -6.45
C ILE A 293 3.47 9.34 -6.57
N HIS A 294 2.63 10.28 -6.14
CA HIS A 294 1.17 10.15 -6.22
C HIS A 294 0.48 11.51 -6.02
N PRO A 295 -0.67 11.79 -6.69
CA PRO A 295 -1.35 13.08 -6.55
C PRO A 295 -1.90 13.35 -5.15
N THR A 296 -2.24 12.32 -4.36
CA THR A 296 -2.82 12.47 -3.01
C THR A 296 -1.90 13.20 -2.03
N GLY A 297 -0.63 12.79 -1.90
CA GLY A 297 0.33 13.46 -1.02
C GLY A 297 0.53 14.92 -1.42
N ALA A 298 0.50 15.17 -2.73
CA ALA A 298 0.57 16.51 -3.30
C ALA A 298 -0.65 17.37 -2.89
N MET A 299 -1.86 16.84 -2.98
CA MET A 299 -3.07 17.53 -2.53
C MET A 299 -3.06 17.82 -1.02
N TYR A 300 -2.52 16.91 -0.21
CA TYR A 300 -2.48 17.11 1.24
C TYR A 300 -1.43 18.15 1.64
N LEU A 301 -0.30 18.16 0.95
CA LEU A 301 0.67 19.23 1.06
C LEU A 301 0.03 20.56 0.65
N ALA A 302 -0.69 20.63 -0.48
CA ALA A 302 -1.41 21.82 -0.89
C ALA A 302 -2.43 22.28 0.17
N ALA A 303 -3.20 21.36 0.76
CA ALA A 303 -4.13 21.68 1.85
C ALA A 303 -3.43 22.24 3.10
N LEU A 304 -2.27 21.68 3.48
CA LEU A 304 -1.45 22.18 4.58
C LEU A 304 -0.96 23.61 4.32
N LEU A 305 -0.51 23.86 3.08
CA LEU A 305 -0.09 25.19 2.67
C LEU A 305 -1.26 26.17 2.71
N VAL A 306 -2.44 25.81 2.19
CA VAL A 306 -3.65 26.64 2.26
C VAL A 306 -4.02 26.94 3.72
N ALA A 307 -3.98 25.95 4.61
CA ALA A 307 -4.22 26.16 6.04
C ALA A 307 -3.25 27.21 6.62
N SER A 308 -1.96 27.11 6.26
CA SER A 308 -0.96 28.11 6.63
C SER A 308 -1.27 29.51 6.07
N LEU A 309 -1.73 29.61 4.82
CA LEU A 309 -2.14 30.89 4.22
C LEU A 309 -3.35 31.50 4.93
N LEU A 310 -4.35 30.69 5.31
CA LEU A 310 -5.55 31.16 6.01
C LEU A 310 -5.22 31.65 7.44
N MET A 311 -4.26 31.02 8.10
CA MET A 311 -3.80 31.44 9.43
C MET A 311 -2.93 32.71 9.40
N ARG A 312 -2.39 33.10 8.23
CA ARG A 312 -1.53 34.29 8.05
C ARG A 312 -2.16 35.60 8.52
N GLN A 313 -3.47 35.78 8.32
CA GLN A 313 -4.15 37.04 8.68
C GLN A 313 -4.02 37.37 10.17
N ARG A 314 -3.79 36.34 10.99
CA ARG A 314 -3.72 36.41 12.46
C ARG A 314 -2.30 36.55 13.00
N LEU A 315 -1.28 36.56 12.14
CA LEU A 315 0.11 36.83 12.52
C LEU A 315 0.35 38.34 12.67
N SER A 316 1.38 38.71 13.43
CA SER A 316 1.83 40.11 13.52
C SER A 316 2.31 40.63 12.16
N GLU A 317 2.35 41.95 11.97
CA GLU A 317 2.79 42.52 10.67
C GLU A 317 4.25 42.16 10.35
N ASP A 318 5.13 42.08 11.35
CA ASP A 318 6.53 41.69 11.17
C ASP A 318 6.64 40.21 10.73
N GLU A 319 5.86 39.31 11.34
CA GLU A 319 5.79 37.91 10.92
C GLU A 319 5.22 37.73 9.50
N LYS A 320 4.22 38.55 9.13
CA LYS A 320 3.63 38.54 7.78
C LYS A 320 4.62 38.94 6.70
N VAL A 321 5.54 39.87 7.00
CA VAL A 321 6.60 40.30 6.08
C VAL A 321 7.62 39.18 5.91
N ASN A 322 8.09 38.60 7.01
CA ASN A 322 9.09 37.53 7.01
C ASN A 322 8.60 36.26 6.27
N ARG A 323 7.31 35.92 6.36
CA ARG A 323 6.73 34.72 5.71
C ARG A 323 6.19 34.94 4.29
N LYS A 324 6.19 36.18 3.78
CA LYS A 324 5.63 36.55 2.46
C LYS A 324 6.15 35.71 1.28
N PRO A 325 7.45 35.37 1.18
CA PRO A 325 7.93 34.69 -0.01
C PRO A 325 7.59 33.20 -0.04
N ILE A 326 7.48 32.56 1.12
CA ILE A 326 6.97 31.19 1.23
C ILE A 326 5.51 31.18 0.81
N PHE A 327 4.72 32.14 1.26
CA PHE A 327 3.33 32.30 0.81
C PHE A 327 3.21 32.39 -0.72
N LEU A 328 4.03 33.23 -1.37
CA LEU A 328 4.03 33.35 -2.83
C LEU A 328 4.48 32.06 -3.53
N THR A 329 5.49 31.40 -2.97
CA THR A 329 5.98 30.10 -3.46
C THR A 329 4.90 29.03 -3.33
N SER A 330 4.19 28.98 -2.21
CA SER A 330 3.07 28.06 -1.98
C SER A 330 1.95 28.28 -2.99
N ILE A 331 1.57 29.53 -3.27
CA ILE A 331 0.59 29.83 -4.32
C ILE A 331 1.06 29.31 -5.67
N PHE A 332 2.33 29.56 -6.02
CA PHE A 332 2.90 29.09 -7.28
C PHE A 332 2.90 27.57 -7.38
N ILE A 333 3.33 26.87 -6.33
CA ILE A 333 3.33 25.41 -6.25
C ILE A 333 1.90 24.86 -6.40
N ILE A 334 0.94 25.38 -5.63
CA ILE A 334 -0.47 24.96 -5.72
C ILE A 334 -1.01 25.18 -7.14
N SER A 335 -0.70 26.32 -7.75
CA SER A 335 -1.13 26.64 -9.11
C SER A 335 -0.51 25.70 -10.14
N ALA A 336 0.80 25.43 -10.03
CA ALA A 336 1.51 24.51 -10.92
C ALA A 336 0.96 23.08 -10.81
N MET A 337 0.71 22.61 -9.59
CA MET A 337 0.13 21.28 -9.34
C MET A 337 -1.27 21.16 -9.95
N PHE A 338 -2.11 22.20 -9.80
CA PHE A 338 -3.43 22.25 -10.40
C PHE A 338 -3.38 22.24 -11.94
N VAL A 339 -2.46 22.98 -12.54
CA VAL A 339 -2.26 23.00 -14.00
C VAL A 339 -1.79 21.64 -14.52
N ILE A 340 -0.85 20.97 -13.84
CA ILE A 340 -0.39 19.63 -14.23
C ILE A 340 -1.56 18.63 -14.15
N ALA A 341 -2.35 18.67 -13.07
CA ALA A 341 -3.54 17.84 -12.91
C ALA A 341 -4.54 18.04 -14.08
N LEU A 342 -4.80 19.29 -14.45
CA LEU A 342 -5.71 19.65 -15.53
C LEU A 342 -5.21 19.28 -16.93
N LEU A 343 -3.91 19.40 -17.21
CA LEU A 343 -3.39 19.17 -18.56
C LEU A 343 -3.12 17.70 -18.85
N PHE A 344 -2.61 16.94 -17.87
CA PHE A 344 -2.17 15.56 -18.10
C PHE A 344 -3.20 14.51 -17.70
N PHE A 345 -3.98 14.77 -16.66
CA PHE A 345 -4.90 13.76 -16.12
C PHE A 345 -6.36 14.02 -16.50
N ALA A 346 -6.83 15.27 -16.46
CA ALA A 346 -8.23 15.60 -16.74
C ALA A 346 -8.74 15.23 -18.15
N PRO A 347 -7.96 15.38 -19.25
CA PRO A 347 -8.43 15.05 -20.59
C PRO A 347 -8.66 13.54 -20.80
N ARG A 348 -8.04 12.69 -19.96
CA ARG A 348 -8.13 11.22 -20.05
C ARG A 348 -9.20 10.63 -19.14
N MET A 349 -9.94 11.47 -18.39
CA MET A 349 -11.00 11.08 -17.43
C MET A 349 -12.42 11.27 -18.01
N LEU A 350 -12.56 11.37 -19.32
CA LEU A 350 -13.78 11.84 -20.01
C LEU A 350 -15.00 10.90 -19.92
N SER A 351 -14.92 9.78 -19.21
CA SER A 351 -16.01 8.79 -19.14
C SER A 351 -16.13 8.02 -17.82
N GLU A 352 -15.32 8.32 -16.81
CA GLU A 352 -15.33 7.57 -15.54
C GLU A 352 -16.28 8.22 -14.53
N PRO A 353 -17.19 7.45 -13.91
CA PRO A 353 -18.09 7.96 -12.87
C PRO A 353 -17.31 8.36 -11.60
N VAL A 354 -17.91 9.23 -10.79
CA VAL A 354 -17.41 9.59 -9.45
C VAL A 354 -17.31 8.31 -8.62
N PHE A 355 -16.08 7.87 -8.32
CA PHE A 355 -15.80 6.62 -7.58
C PHE A 355 -15.29 6.93 -6.17
N ALA A 356 -15.79 6.18 -5.19
CA ALA A 356 -15.30 6.15 -3.82
C ALA A 356 -15.29 4.70 -3.32
N GLU A 357 -14.12 4.19 -2.93
CA GLU A 357 -13.90 2.75 -2.67
C GLU A 357 -14.85 2.21 -1.58
N TYR A 358 -15.08 3.04 -0.56
CA TYR A 358 -15.82 2.68 0.65
C TYR A 358 -17.00 3.63 0.91
N GLY A 359 -17.52 4.27 -0.13
CA GLY A 359 -18.53 5.34 -0.03
C GLY A 359 -17.94 6.66 0.48
N TRP A 360 -18.74 7.49 1.16
CA TRP A 360 -18.30 8.83 1.57
C TRP A 360 -17.13 8.78 2.57
N GLN A 361 -15.94 9.12 2.07
CA GLN A 361 -14.69 8.99 2.81
C GLN A 361 -14.57 9.87 4.07
N GLY A 362 -15.39 10.92 4.21
CA GLY A 362 -15.48 11.75 5.42
C GLY A 362 -16.57 11.32 6.41
N GLY A 363 -17.24 10.20 6.14
CA GLY A 363 -18.33 9.63 6.93
C GLY A 363 -17.92 8.36 7.67
N LYS A 364 -18.64 7.25 7.41
CA LYS A 364 -18.43 5.94 8.06
C LYS A 364 -16.98 5.44 7.93
N PRO A 365 -16.32 5.46 6.75
CA PRO A 365 -14.93 5.04 6.61
C PRO A 365 -13.95 5.83 7.49
N MET A 366 -14.11 7.16 7.59
CA MET A 366 -13.24 7.98 8.44
C MET A 366 -13.32 7.53 9.91
N LEU A 367 -14.54 7.35 10.42
CA LEU A 367 -14.77 6.89 11.80
C LEU A 367 -14.25 5.46 12.03
N MET A 368 -14.37 4.61 11.02
CA MET A 368 -13.92 3.23 11.08
C MET A 368 -12.40 3.12 11.18
N TYR A 369 -11.67 3.86 10.35
CA TYR A 369 -10.20 3.80 10.33
C TYR A 369 -9.52 4.70 11.35
N ASN A 370 -10.09 5.88 11.64
CA ASN A 370 -9.49 6.89 12.52
C ASN A 370 -10.29 7.17 13.80
N GLY A 371 -11.39 6.48 14.07
CA GLY A 371 -12.33 6.80 15.16
C GLY A 371 -11.68 7.00 16.54
N PRO A 372 -10.87 6.05 17.05
CA PRO A 372 -10.21 6.24 18.35
C PRO A 372 -9.31 7.48 18.37
N LEU A 373 -8.50 7.66 17.33
CA LEU A 373 -7.63 8.83 17.18
C LEU A 373 -8.43 10.13 17.04
N MET A 374 -9.56 10.13 16.34
CA MET A 374 -10.43 11.29 16.19
C MET A 374 -11.04 11.74 17.52
N LEU A 375 -11.48 10.80 18.36
CA LEU A 375 -12.04 11.13 19.68
C LEU A 375 -10.99 11.80 20.57
N ILE A 376 -9.77 11.26 20.59
CA ILE A 376 -8.65 11.82 21.32
C ILE A 376 -8.26 13.19 20.74
N ALA A 377 -8.14 13.30 19.43
CA ALA A 377 -7.82 14.54 18.74
C ALA A 377 -8.87 15.63 18.99
N GLY A 378 -10.16 15.31 19.02
CA GLY A 378 -11.23 16.25 19.35
C GLY A 378 -11.05 16.88 20.73
N ALA A 379 -10.68 16.08 21.73
CA ALA A 379 -10.33 16.58 23.06
C ALA A 379 -9.07 17.46 23.02
N CYS A 380 -8.02 17.04 22.29
CA CYS A 380 -6.79 17.80 22.13
C CYS A 380 -7.01 19.15 21.41
N ILE A 381 -7.87 19.20 20.38
CA ILE A 381 -8.25 20.45 19.68
C ILE A 381 -8.95 21.40 20.66
N TYR A 382 -9.89 20.88 21.45
CA TYR A 382 -10.60 21.70 22.43
C TYR A 382 -9.65 22.28 23.48
N LEU A 383 -8.76 21.45 24.04
CA LEU A 383 -7.77 21.88 25.03
C LEU A 383 -6.77 22.88 24.42
N GLY A 384 -6.16 22.55 23.29
CA GLY A 384 -5.13 23.35 22.62
C GLY A 384 -5.66 24.50 21.77
N ARG A 385 -6.95 24.85 21.82
CA ARG A 385 -7.58 25.85 20.94
C ARG A 385 -6.97 27.26 21.00
N GLN A 386 -6.15 27.56 22.00
CA GLN A 386 -5.46 28.84 22.15
C GLN A 386 -4.08 28.85 21.46
N SER A 387 -3.56 27.70 21.02
CA SER A 387 -2.29 27.58 20.30
C SER A 387 -2.44 27.82 18.80
N LEU A 388 -1.47 28.52 18.21
CA LEU A 388 -1.38 28.72 16.76
C LEU A 388 -1.15 27.41 16.00
N GLU A 389 -0.28 26.54 16.50
CA GLU A 389 0.06 25.25 15.90
C GLU A 389 -1.17 24.34 15.83
N ILE A 390 -1.91 24.23 16.94
CA ILE A 390 -3.12 23.41 17.01
C ILE A 390 -4.22 23.98 16.11
N ARG A 391 -4.39 25.30 16.04
CA ARG A 391 -5.33 25.93 15.10
C ARG A 391 -4.96 25.68 13.64
N LEU A 392 -3.68 25.77 13.30
CA LEU A 392 -3.20 25.49 11.95
C LEU A 392 -3.47 24.04 11.55
N LEU A 393 -3.12 23.09 12.41
CA LEU A 393 -3.33 21.66 12.16
C LEU A 393 -4.83 21.32 12.12
N SER A 394 -5.65 21.94 12.97
CA SER A 394 -7.11 21.80 12.93
C SER A 394 -7.70 22.36 11.64
N CYS A 395 -7.18 23.49 11.15
CA CYS A 395 -7.57 24.07 9.87
C CYS A 395 -7.17 23.15 8.71
N TRP A 396 -5.97 22.58 8.74
CA TRP A 396 -5.52 21.60 7.76
C TRP A 396 -6.42 20.36 7.74
N PHE A 397 -6.68 19.77 8.90
CA PHE A 397 -7.62 18.64 9.05
C PHE A 397 -9.01 18.99 8.49
N PHE A 398 -9.54 20.19 8.82
CA PHE A 398 -10.84 20.63 8.34
C PHE A 398 -10.89 20.78 6.80
N ILE A 399 -9.85 21.33 6.18
CA ILE A 399 -9.77 21.43 4.71
C ILE A 399 -9.77 20.03 4.08
N LEU A 400 -8.99 19.10 4.63
CA LEU A 400 -9.00 17.71 4.16
C LEU A 400 -10.38 17.08 4.34
N TRP A 401 -11.07 17.34 5.45
CA TRP A 401 -12.43 16.84 5.66
C TRP A 401 -13.41 17.42 4.63
N LEU A 402 -13.30 18.71 4.29
CA LEU A 402 -14.10 19.34 3.23
C LEU A 402 -13.87 18.70 1.85
N PHE A 403 -12.63 18.31 1.53
CA PHE A 403 -12.36 17.59 0.26
C PHE A 403 -13.16 16.29 0.13
N SER A 404 -13.51 15.63 1.23
CA SER A 404 -14.29 14.39 1.18
C SER A 404 -15.72 14.56 0.65
N PHE A 405 -16.27 15.77 0.68
CA PHE A 405 -17.62 16.04 0.16
C PHE A 405 -17.74 15.78 -1.34
N ILE A 406 -16.62 15.70 -2.06
CA ILE A 406 -16.61 15.31 -3.48
C ILE A 406 -17.35 13.99 -3.71
N HIS A 407 -17.28 13.05 -2.77
CA HIS A 407 -17.92 11.73 -2.86
C HIS A 407 -19.43 11.74 -2.59
N LEU A 408 -19.99 12.86 -2.10
CA LEU A 408 -21.44 13.01 -1.90
C LEU A 408 -22.14 13.56 -3.14
N VAL A 409 -21.37 14.00 -4.14
CA VAL A 409 -21.90 14.63 -5.34
C VAL A 409 -22.01 13.60 -6.45
N GLU A 410 -22.96 12.67 -6.32
CA GLU A 410 -23.35 11.76 -7.40
C GLU A 410 -23.96 12.57 -8.56
N GLY A 411 -23.47 12.39 -9.79
CA GLY A 411 -24.07 12.97 -11.01
C GLY A 411 -23.36 14.17 -11.66
N LEU A 412 -22.20 14.63 -11.15
CA LEU A 412 -21.36 15.64 -11.82
C LEU A 412 -20.26 15.04 -12.72
N ALA A 413 -20.46 13.83 -13.26
CA ALA A 413 -19.51 13.15 -14.15
C ALA A 413 -19.05 14.00 -15.35
N ASN A 414 -19.83 15.03 -15.71
CA ASN A 414 -19.51 15.95 -16.80
C ASN A 414 -18.45 17.02 -16.44
N ILE A 415 -18.05 17.16 -15.17
CA ILE A 415 -17.01 18.09 -14.74
C ILE A 415 -15.72 17.30 -14.47
N GLN A 416 -14.85 17.22 -15.49
CA GLN A 416 -13.60 16.43 -15.47
C GLN A 416 -12.75 16.62 -14.22
N VAL A 417 -12.65 17.86 -13.73
CA VAL A 417 -11.86 18.21 -12.54
C VAL A 417 -12.40 17.52 -11.29
N LEU A 418 -13.73 17.43 -11.16
CA LEU A 418 -14.38 16.80 -10.01
C LEU A 418 -14.26 15.28 -10.07
N SER A 419 -14.37 14.67 -11.27
CA SER A 419 -14.11 13.24 -11.45
C SER A 419 -12.66 12.88 -11.12
N LEU A 420 -11.69 13.67 -11.60
CA LEU A 420 -10.27 13.50 -11.27
C LEU A 420 -10.02 13.64 -9.76
N LEU A 421 -10.64 14.63 -9.13
CA LEU A 421 -10.54 14.86 -7.69
C LEU A 421 -11.11 13.67 -6.89
N SER A 422 -12.28 13.16 -7.26
CA SER A 422 -12.89 11.99 -6.64
C SER A 422 -12.01 10.75 -6.80
N TYR A 423 -11.54 10.47 -8.02
CA TYR A 423 -10.68 9.34 -8.29
C TYR A 423 -9.37 9.41 -7.50
N THR A 424 -8.81 10.61 -7.32
CA THR A 424 -7.62 10.79 -6.49
C THR A 424 -7.91 10.57 -5.00
N LEU A 425 -9.11 10.91 -4.53
CA LEU A 425 -9.50 10.87 -3.11
C LEU A 425 -10.29 9.63 -2.72
N TYR A 426 -10.43 8.66 -3.61
CA TYR A 426 -11.33 7.50 -3.49
C TYR A 426 -11.19 6.69 -2.19
N SER A 427 -9.99 6.66 -1.60
CA SER A 427 -9.66 5.94 -0.34
C SER A 427 -9.08 6.86 0.75
N MET A 428 -9.37 8.17 0.67
CA MET A 428 -8.75 9.18 1.55
C MET A 428 -8.98 8.96 3.05
N ALA A 429 -9.99 8.19 3.46
CA ALA A 429 -10.21 7.83 4.86
C ALA A 429 -8.99 7.12 5.49
N LEU A 430 -8.23 6.36 4.70
CA LEU A 430 -7.09 5.59 5.19
C LEU A 430 -5.79 6.43 5.27
N HIS A 431 -5.71 7.61 4.65
CA HIS A 431 -4.43 8.31 4.55
C HIS A 431 -4.48 9.83 4.74
N ALA A 432 -5.60 10.50 4.48
CA ALA A 432 -5.69 11.96 4.62
C ALA A 432 -5.64 12.42 6.09
N TYR A 433 -6.41 11.77 6.95
CA TYR A 433 -6.71 12.27 8.29
C TYR A 433 -5.69 11.84 9.34
N HIS A 434 -4.95 10.77 9.07
CA HIS A 434 -4.15 10.10 10.08
C HIS A 434 -3.03 11.00 10.64
N ILE A 435 -2.17 11.52 9.76
CA ILE A 435 -1.04 12.38 10.15
C ILE A 435 -1.49 13.65 10.89
N PRO A 436 -2.44 14.47 10.38
CA PRO A 436 -2.85 15.68 11.10
C PRO A 436 -3.42 15.38 12.48
N LEU A 437 -4.27 14.34 12.61
CA LEU A 437 -4.83 13.96 13.90
C LEU A 437 -3.74 13.46 14.87
N ALA A 438 -2.82 12.61 14.40
CA ALA A 438 -1.73 12.08 15.21
C ALA A 438 -0.79 13.18 15.72
N ILE A 439 -0.48 14.19 14.89
CA ILE A 439 0.35 15.32 15.31
C ILE A 439 -0.36 16.15 16.38
N ILE A 440 -1.66 16.47 16.21
CA ILE A 440 -2.45 17.21 17.19
C ILE A 440 -2.42 16.49 18.55
N VAL A 441 -2.64 15.18 18.54
CA VAL A 441 -2.60 14.35 19.76
C VAL A 441 -1.20 14.33 20.36
N GLY A 442 -0.17 14.14 19.54
CA GLY A 442 1.23 14.09 19.97
C GLY A 442 1.72 15.37 20.61
N LEU A 443 1.34 16.54 20.06
CA LEU A 443 1.68 17.85 20.62
C LEU A 443 1.08 18.03 22.02
N LEU A 444 -0.18 17.66 22.23
CA LEU A 444 -0.82 17.80 23.55
C LEU A 444 -0.37 16.72 24.54
N ALA A 445 -0.02 15.53 24.06
CA ALA A 445 0.44 14.43 24.91
C ALA A 445 1.87 14.63 25.42
N SER A 446 2.70 15.40 24.71
CA SER A 446 4.08 15.64 25.12
C SER A 446 4.19 16.59 26.32
N ARG A 447 5.22 16.34 27.13
CA ARG A 447 5.55 17.15 28.32
C ARG A 447 6.63 18.20 28.04
N SER A 448 7.19 18.18 26.84
CA SER A 448 8.34 18.99 26.46
C SER A 448 8.00 19.87 25.26
N THR A 449 6.78 20.36 25.14
CA THR A 449 6.36 21.20 24.00
C THR A 449 6.36 22.67 24.33
N SER A 450 6.63 23.49 23.33
CA SER A 450 6.34 24.92 23.35
C SER A 450 5.27 25.21 22.31
N LEU A 451 4.12 25.73 22.76
CA LEU A 451 3.03 26.12 21.89
C LEU A 451 2.87 27.64 21.94
N THR A 452 2.66 28.26 20.78
CA THR A 452 2.53 29.72 20.69
C THR A 452 1.11 30.14 21.02
N ASN A 453 0.93 30.83 22.15
CA ASN A 453 -0.36 31.38 22.58
C ASN A 453 -0.72 32.65 21.79
N ILE A 454 -2.01 32.91 21.61
CA ILE A 454 -2.51 33.99 20.72
C ILE A 454 -2.70 35.31 21.45
N ASP A 455 -2.89 35.25 22.77
CA ASP A 455 -3.29 36.40 23.59
C ASP A 455 -2.18 36.93 24.52
N GLU A 456 -0.99 36.33 24.55
CA GLU A 456 0.12 36.74 25.43
C GLU A 456 1.23 37.47 24.65
N GLU A 457 1.67 38.63 25.16
CA GLU A 457 2.97 39.23 24.77
C GLU A 457 4.06 38.22 25.12
N ALA A 458 4.91 37.88 24.14
CA ALA A 458 6.02 36.95 24.29
C ALA A 458 6.76 37.23 25.60
N SER A 459 6.71 36.29 26.54
CA SER A 459 7.25 36.48 27.88
C SER A 459 8.72 36.91 27.77
N TRP A 460 9.14 37.84 28.63
CA TRP A 460 10.41 38.58 28.52
C TRP A 460 11.68 37.69 28.60
N PHE A 461 11.51 36.39 28.86
CA PHE A 461 12.55 35.34 28.77
C PHE A 461 12.14 34.10 27.95
N GLY A 462 10.94 34.05 27.35
CA GLY A 462 10.48 32.98 26.45
C GLY A 462 10.46 31.55 27.02
N LEU A 463 10.65 31.37 28.34
CA LEU A 463 10.94 30.07 28.98
C LEU A 463 9.94 29.67 30.07
N GLU A 464 8.73 30.21 30.06
CA GLU A 464 7.59 29.57 30.75
C GLU A 464 6.91 28.59 29.78
N MET A 465 7.64 27.55 29.39
CA MET A 465 7.16 26.47 28.52
C MET A 465 6.44 25.42 29.38
N ASP A 466 5.32 25.80 29.97
CA ASP A 466 4.55 24.91 30.83
C ASP A 466 3.79 23.88 29.97
N PRO A 467 3.91 22.56 30.23
CA PRO A 467 3.09 21.58 29.54
C PRO A 467 1.62 21.88 29.86
N PHE A 468 0.88 22.33 28.84
CA PHE A 468 -0.53 22.73 28.92
C PHE A 468 -1.42 21.66 29.58
N ILE A 469 -0.97 20.40 29.58
CA ILE A 469 -1.61 19.26 30.23
C ILE A 469 -0.79 18.78 31.44
N ARG A 470 -1.47 18.62 32.60
CA ARG A 470 -0.83 18.07 33.82
C ARG A 470 -0.14 16.73 33.55
N PRO A 471 1.02 16.44 34.17
CA PRO A 471 1.80 15.22 33.92
C PRO A 471 1.01 13.91 33.96
N LEU A 472 0.01 13.82 34.84
CA LEU A 472 -0.86 12.65 34.97
C LEU A 472 -1.64 12.33 33.68
N TYR A 473 -2.28 13.34 33.08
CA TYR A 473 -3.06 13.16 31.85
C TYR A 473 -2.16 12.81 30.67
N SER A 474 -0.99 13.45 30.57
CA SER A 474 0.05 13.08 29.58
C SER A 474 0.46 11.60 29.73
N THR A 475 0.67 11.10 30.96
CA THR A 475 0.96 9.66 31.16
C THR A 475 -0.18 8.77 30.65
N ILE A 476 -1.43 9.12 30.98
CA ILE A 476 -2.61 8.33 30.59
C ILE A 476 -2.70 8.25 29.07
N PHE A 477 -2.55 9.39 28.38
CA PHE A 477 -2.51 9.41 26.91
C PHE A 477 -1.39 8.51 26.39
N LEU A 478 -0.17 8.65 26.89
CA LEU A 478 0.96 7.83 26.43
C LEU A 478 0.76 6.33 26.63
N VAL A 479 0.15 5.90 27.75
CA VAL A 479 -0.19 4.49 28.00
C VAL A 479 -1.21 3.98 26.99
N ILE A 480 -2.26 4.77 26.71
CA ILE A 480 -3.27 4.43 25.70
C ILE A 480 -2.63 4.30 24.32
N LEU A 481 -1.75 5.24 23.95
CA LEU A 481 -1.04 5.23 22.67
C LEU A 481 -0.12 4.00 22.53
N LEU A 482 0.57 3.63 23.61
CA LEU A 482 1.40 2.42 23.67
C LEU A 482 0.56 1.15 23.48
N MET A 483 -0.58 1.05 24.16
CA MET A 483 -1.48 -0.10 23.99
C MET A 483 -2.03 -0.19 22.56
N GLY A 484 -2.43 0.94 21.97
CA GLY A 484 -2.89 0.97 20.57
C GLY A 484 -1.80 0.52 19.60
N SER A 485 -0.57 0.99 19.83
CA SER A 485 0.62 0.59 19.05
C SER A 485 0.89 -0.92 19.13
N LEU A 486 0.81 -1.51 20.33
CA LEU A 486 0.98 -2.95 20.54
C LEU A 486 -0.16 -3.75 19.90
N PHE A 487 -1.40 -3.26 20.02
CA PHE A 487 -2.56 -3.89 19.39
C PHE A 487 -2.44 -3.91 17.86
N ALA A 488 -2.00 -2.80 17.26
CA ALA A 488 -1.79 -2.72 15.81
C ALA A 488 -0.79 -3.77 15.33
N VAL A 489 0.34 -3.94 16.04
CA VAL A 489 1.35 -4.96 15.73
C VAL A 489 0.84 -6.38 15.97
N GLY A 490 0.11 -6.61 17.07
CA GLY A 490 -0.49 -7.92 17.37
C GLY A 490 -1.47 -8.36 16.29
N LEU A 491 -2.25 -7.43 15.74
CA LEU A 491 -3.13 -7.70 14.61
C LEU A 491 -2.31 -8.06 13.36
N MET A 492 -1.18 -7.40 13.08
CA MET A 492 -0.31 -7.79 11.95
C MET A 492 0.20 -9.22 12.05
N VAL A 493 0.61 -9.65 13.26
CA VAL A 493 1.09 -11.01 13.50
C VAL A 493 -0.03 -12.01 13.27
N GLN A 494 -1.24 -11.71 13.76
CA GLN A 494 -2.40 -12.56 13.50
C GLN A 494 -2.66 -12.71 12.00
N LEU A 495 -2.59 -11.64 11.21
CA LEU A 495 -2.79 -11.70 9.75
C LEU A 495 -1.79 -12.58 9.00
N SER A 496 -0.61 -12.87 9.58
CA SER A 496 0.35 -13.77 8.94
C SER A 496 -0.07 -15.23 8.90
N GLU A 497 -1.07 -15.60 9.70
CA GLU A 497 -1.61 -16.96 9.69
C GLU A 497 -2.72 -17.12 8.63
N HIS A 498 -3.07 -16.05 7.92
CA HIS A 498 -4.23 -15.94 7.03
C HIS A 498 -3.84 -15.80 5.55
N ASP A 499 -3.22 -16.85 5.00
CA ASP A 499 -2.72 -16.88 3.62
C ASP A 499 -3.84 -16.77 2.57
N GLU A 500 -5.07 -17.10 2.95
CA GLU A 500 -6.26 -17.03 2.10
C GLU A 500 -6.63 -15.60 1.66
N LEU A 501 -6.14 -14.59 2.39
CA LEU A 501 -6.40 -13.18 2.14
C LEU A 501 -5.62 -12.64 0.93
N HIS A 502 -4.59 -13.35 0.48
CA HIS A 502 -3.79 -12.92 -0.67
C HIS A 502 -4.58 -13.06 -1.98
N ALA A 503 -4.36 -12.10 -2.88
CA ALA A 503 -4.95 -12.13 -4.22
C ALA A 503 -4.34 -13.20 -5.16
N THR A 504 -3.36 -13.96 -4.69
CA THR A 504 -2.58 -14.96 -5.45
C THR A 504 -2.22 -16.12 -4.52
N THR A 505 -2.18 -17.34 -5.04
CA THR A 505 -1.89 -18.54 -4.24
C THR A 505 -0.42 -18.97 -4.35
N SER A 506 0.02 -19.85 -3.44
CA SER A 506 1.30 -20.60 -3.54
C SER A 506 1.41 -21.34 -4.87
N GLY A 507 0.34 -22.00 -5.31
CA GLY A 507 0.26 -22.63 -6.64
C GLY A 507 0.52 -21.65 -7.79
N ASP A 508 -0.03 -20.43 -7.72
CA ASP A 508 0.21 -19.40 -8.74
C ASP A 508 1.70 -19.01 -8.82
N ILE A 509 2.40 -18.95 -7.68
CA ILE A 509 3.84 -18.64 -7.64
C ILE A 509 4.67 -19.77 -8.24
N GLN A 510 4.43 -21.02 -7.83
CA GLN A 510 5.14 -22.19 -8.37
C GLN A 510 4.95 -22.31 -9.89
N LEU A 511 3.74 -22.02 -10.37
CA LEU A 511 3.44 -21.99 -11.79
C LEU A 511 4.26 -20.91 -12.52
N ARG A 512 4.43 -19.72 -11.94
CA ARG A 512 5.27 -18.67 -12.52
C ARG A 512 6.73 -19.07 -12.58
N GLU A 513 7.28 -19.65 -11.52
CA GLU A 513 8.66 -20.14 -11.51
C GLU A 513 8.91 -21.23 -12.56
N TYR A 514 7.92 -22.13 -12.75
CA TYR A 514 7.95 -23.12 -13.80
C TYR A 514 8.01 -22.47 -15.20
N LEU A 515 7.16 -21.46 -15.45
CA LEU A 515 7.08 -20.75 -16.74
C LEU A 515 8.28 -19.85 -17.01
N ALA A 516 8.97 -19.35 -15.98
CA ALA A 516 10.23 -18.65 -16.14
C ALA A 516 11.31 -19.55 -16.76
N ASN A 517 11.29 -20.85 -16.43
CA ASN A 517 12.18 -21.86 -16.99
C ASN A 517 11.66 -22.51 -18.27
N HIS A 518 10.35 -22.45 -18.52
CA HIS A 518 9.66 -23.04 -19.66
C HIS A 518 8.76 -22.00 -20.36
N PRO A 519 9.35 -20.99 -21.02
CA PRO A 519 8.57 -19.95 -21.65
C PRO A 519 7.74 -20.51 -22.83
N PRO A 520 6.46 -20.13 -22.95
CA PRO A 520 5.61 -20.51 -24.08
C PRO A 520 6.10 -19.85 -25.37
N ASP A 521 5.85 -20.52 -26.49
CA ASP A 521 6.19 -20.06 -27.84
C ASP A 521 5.05 -19.28 -28.54
N GLN A 522 3.89 -19.17 -27.90
CA GLN A 522 2.68 -18.49 -28.39
C GLN A 522 2.05 -17.65 -27.29
N PHE A 523 1.08 -16.79 -27.65
CA PHE A 523 0.42 -15.94 -26.66
C PHE A 523 -0.39 -16.79 -25.68
N VAL A 524 -0.46 -16.28 -24.46
CA VAL A 524 -1.09 -16.96 -23.34
C VAL A 524 -2.37 -16.24 -22.97
N TYR A 525 -3.48 -16.97 -23.00
CA TYR A 525 -4.72 -16.46 -22.44
C TYR A 525 -4.63 -16.40 -20.91
N THR A 526 -5.03 -15.27 -20.36
CA THR A 526 -5.19 -15.11 -18.91
C THR A 526 -6.50 -14.40 -18.58
N GLU A 527 -7.05 -14.66 -17.40
CA GLU A 527 -8.23 -13.95 -16.92
C GLU A 527 -7.90 -12.45 -16.72
N ASN A 528 -8.87 -11.59 -17.03
CA ASN A 528 -8.72 -10.14 -16.85
C ASN A 528 -9.10 -9.72 -15.43
N ILE A 529 -8.34 -10.23 -14.47
CA ILE A 529 -8.56 -10.08 -13.03
C ILE A 529 -7.24 -10.24 -12.27
N HIS A 530 -7.22 -9.89 -10.99
CA HIS A 530 -6.02 -9.82 -10.15
C HIS A 530 -5.08 -11.04 -10.26
N TRP A 531 -5.57 -12.26 -10.01
CA TRP A 531 -4.75 -13.48 -10.11
C TRP A 531 -4.36 -13.87 -11.55
N GLY A 532 -5.09 -13.37 -12.55
CA GLY A 532 -4.83 -13.64 -13.96
C GLY A 532 -3.84 -12.67 -14.61
N HIS A 533 -3.51 -11.54 -13.97
CA HIS A 533 -2.57 -10.59 -14.55
C HIS A 533 -1.13 -11.10 -14.50
N ALA A 534 -0.42 -10.88 -15.60
CA ALA A 534 0.99 -11.19 -15.69
C ALA A 534 1.83 -10.13 -14.97
N PHE A 535 2.09 -10.35 -13.69
CA PHE A 535 3.17 -9.67 -12.99
C PHE A 535 4.37 -10.62 -12.87
N ALA A 536 5.59 -10.05 -12.86
CA ALA A 536 6.85 -10.79 -12.70
C ALA A 536 7.23 -11.81 -13.79
N PHE A 537 6.52 -11.88 -14.92
CA PHE A 537 6.89 -12.79 -16.01
C PHE A 537 8.09 -12.29 -16.83
N ASN A 538 8.84 -13.22 -17.41
CA ASN A 538 9.92 -12.94 -18.37
C ASN A 538 9.37 -12.06 -19.53
N PRO A 539 10.15 -11.08 -20.04
CA PRO A 539 9.76 -10.24 -21.19
C PRO A 539 9.22 -10.97 -22.43
N SER A 540 9.52 -12.26 -22.61
CA SER A 540 8.96 -13.07 -23.68
C SER A 540 7.51 -13.52 -23.46
N PHE A 541 6.96 -13.34 -22.26
CA PHE A 541 5.65 -13.83 -21.87
C PHE A 541 4.56 -12.81 -22.21
N GLN A 542 3.80 -13.12 -23.26
CA GLN A 542 2.80 -12.21 -23.82
C GLN A 542 1.39 -12.71 -23.48
N THR A 543 0.67 -11.93 -22.66
CA THR A 543 -0.64 -12.32 -22.13
C THR A 543 -1.78 -11.50 -22.70
N SER A 544 -2.95 -12.10 -22.80
CA SER A 544 -4.15 -11.42 -23.29
C SER A 544 -4.66 -10.35 -22.32
N SER A 545 -4.51 -10.53 -21.00
CA SER A 545 -5.03 -9.59 -20.00
C SER A 545 -4.07 -8.45 -19.66
N VAL A 546 -4.63 -7.29 -19.31
CA VAL A 546 -3.89 -6.07 -18.97
C VAL A 546 -4.52 -5.46 -17.70
N PRO A 547 -3.74 -5.22 -16.63
CA PRO A 547 -4.29 -4.64 -15.41
C PRO A 547 -4.75 -3.20 -15.63
N THR A 548 -5.96 -2.91 -15.17
CA THR A 548 -6.57 -1.58 -15.16
C THR A 548 -6.08 -0.77 -13.96
N LEU A 549 -4.77 -0.50 -13.90
CA LEU A 549 -4.16 0.36 -12.88
C LEU A 549 -3.91 1.77 -13.44
N GLY A 550 -4.28 2.81 -12.68
CA GLY A 550 -4.21 4.19 -13.16
C GLY A 550 -5.19 4.44 -14.28
N LEU A 551 -4.84 5.32 -15.23
CA LEU A 551 -5.65 5.52 -16.44
C LEU A 551 -5.04 4.71 -17.59
N LEU A 552 -5.64 3.55 -17.86
CA LEU A 552 -5.29 2.70 -18.98
C LEU A 552 -6.07 3.15 -20.22
N THR A 553 -5.36 3.47 -21.31
CA THR A 553 -5.96 3.71 -22.62
C THR A 553 -5.50 2.61 -23.56
N LEU A 554 -6.43 1.75 -23.96
CA LEU A 554 -6.18 0.67 -24.92
C LEU A 554 -6.60 1.11 -26.32
N ASP A 555 -5.69 1.00 -27.27
CA ASP A 555 -5.98 1.19 -28.70
C ASP A 555 -6.54 -0.11 -29.29
N GLU A 556 -5.91 -1.25 -28.97
CA GLU A 556 -6.35 -2.58 -29.36
C GLU A 556 -6.21 -3.56 -28.18
N SER A 557 -7.19 -4.46 -28.02
CA SER A 557 -7.09 -5.56 -27.06
C SER A 557 -7.77 -6.83 -27.57
N ILE A 558 -7.07 -7.95 -27.42
CA ILE A 558 -7.58 -9.27 -27.81
C ILE A 558 -8.44 -9.95 -26.73
N GLN A 559 -8.47 -9.40 -25.50
CA GLN A 559 -8.98 -10.09 -24.31
C GLN A 559 -10.45 -10.50 -24.43
N ALA A 560 -11.31 -9.60 -24.91
CA ALA A 560 -12.75 -9.87 -25.02
C ALA A 560 -13.03 -10.97 -26.06
N GLN A 561 -12.42 -10.85 -27.24
CA GLN A 561 -12.56 -11.83 -28.33
C GLN A 561 -12.01 -13.20 -27.91
N ALA A 562 -10.84 -13.22 -27.25
CA ALA A 562 -10.24 -14.44 -26.73
C ALA A 562 -11.13 -15.13 -25.67
N THR A 563 -11.71 -14.35 -24.75
CA THR A 563 -12.60 -14.88 -23.71
C THR A 563 -13.85 -15.51 -24.31
N THR A 564 -14.46 -14.87 -25.33
CA THR A 564 -15.60 -15.44 -26.05
C THR A 564 -15.21 -16.71 -26.81
N ALA A 565 -14.09 -16.69 -27.54
CA ALA A 565 -13.63 -17.84 -28.32
C ALA A 565 -13.33 -19.05 -27.42
N LEU A 566 -12.70 -18.84 -26.27
CA LEU A 566 -12.43 -19.87 -25.27
C LEU A 566 -13.71 -20.50 -24.72
N ARG A 567 -14.71 -19.68 -24.36
CA ARG A 567 -16.00 -20.19 -23.84
C ARG A 567 -16.83 -20.96 -24.86
N MET A 568 -16.62 -20.69 -26.15
CA MET A 568 -17.34 -21.32 -27.26
C MET A 568 -16.55 -22.46 -27.90
N ASP A 569 -15.37 -22.82 -27.38
CA ASP A 569 -14.44 -23.77 -27.99
C ASP A 569 -14.09 -23.43 -29.46
N ASP A 570 -14.05 -22.14 -29.81
CA ASP A 570 -13.67 -21.66 -31.14
C ASP A 570 -12.15 -21.61 -31.30
N VAL A 571 -11.58 -22.77 -31.60
CA VAL A 571 -10.14 -22.96 -31.81
C VAL A 571 -9.62 -22.11 -32.96
N GLN A 572 -10.42 -21.90 -34.01
CA GLN A 572 -9.99 -21.14 -35.18
C GLN A 572 -9.73 -19.67 -34.81
N THR A 573 -10.66 -19.05 -34.06
CA THR A 573 -10.48 -17.68 -33.59
C THR A 573 -9.32 -17.56 -32.61
N LEU A 574 -9.14 -18.52 -31.69
CA LEU A 574 -7.99 -18.53 -30.77
C LEU A 574 -6.65 -18.55 -31.52
N ARG A 575 -6.54 -19.37 -32.58
CA ARG A 575 -5.33 -19.40 -33.42
C ARG A 575 -5.11 -18.13 -34.22
N GLN A 576 -6.17 -17.49 -34.72
CA GLN A 576 -6.07 -16.19 -35.40
C GLN A 576 -5.56 -15.09 -34.47
N LEU A 577 -5.93 -15.15 -33.19
CA LEU A 577 -5.43 -14.25 -32.16
C LEU A 577 -4.01 -14.60 -31.69
N GLY A 578 -3.41 -15.68 -32.19
CA GLY A 578 -2.08 -16.13 -31.78
C GLY A 578 -2.03 -16.84 -30.42
N ILE A 579 -3.19 -17.23 -29.86
CA ILE A 579 -3.28 -17.89 -28.56
C ILE A 579 -2.97 -19.39 -28.72
N GLY A 580 -1.99 -19.86 -27.94
CA GLY A 580 -1.60 -21.27 -27.89
C GLY A 580 -1.74 -21.92 -26.53
N TYR A 581 -1.79 -21.10 -25.48
CA TYR A 581 -1.77 -21.56 -24.10
C TYR A 581 -2.76 -20.75 -23.26
N ALA A 582 -3.09 -21.25 -22.07
CA ALA A 582 -3.84 -20.50 -21.08
C ALA A 582 -3.29 -20.76 -19.67
N LEU A 583 -3.50 -19.80 -18.77
CA LEU A 583 -3.26 -19.97 -17.33
C LEU A 583 -4.56 -19.82 -16.56
N SER A 584 -4.67 -20.58 -15.47
CA SER A 584 -5.78 -20.47 -14.53
C SER A 584 -5.30 -20.56 -13.09
N SER A 585 -5.77 -19.65 -12.25
CA SER A 585 -5.61 -19.71 -10.78
C SER A 585 -6.74 -20.53 -10.16
N PRO A 586 -6.52 -21.21 -9.01
CA PRO A 586 -7.61 -21.87 -8.27
C PRO A 586 -8.67 -20.88 -7.75
N ILE A 587 -8.33 -19.59 -7.61
CA ILE A 587 -9.29 -18.52 -7.23
C ILE A 587 -10.26 -18.23 -8.39
N GLY A 588 -9.78 -18.38 -9.63
CA GLY A 588 -10.47 -18.05 -10.87
C GLY A 588 -11.56 -19.04 -11.27
N THR A 589 -12.22 -18.77 -12.40
CA THR A 589 -13.28 -19.66 -12.93
C THR A 589 -12.97 -20.22 -14.31
N ILE A 590 -11.92 -19.74 -14.97
CA ILE A 590 -11.55 -20.23 -16.30
C ILE A 590 -11.19 -21.71 -16.32
N ALA A 591 -10.61 -22.26 -15.23
CA ALA A 591 -10.32 -23.69 -15.13
C ALA A 591 -11.58 -24.56 -15.30
N LEU A 592 -12.72 -24.06 -14.81
CA LEU A 592 -14.04 -24.69 -14.91
C LEU A 592 -14.59 -24.66 -16.34
N THR A 593 -14.03 -23.81 -17.21
CA THR A 593 -14.38 -23.74 -18.65
C THR A 593 -13.40 -24.56 -19.49
N LEU A 594 -12.11 -24.48 -19.17
CA LEU A 594 -11.04 -25.19 -19.90
C LEU A 594 -11.04 -26.69 -19.64
N GLY A 595 -11.31 -27.11 -18.40
CA GLY A 595 -11.27 -28.52 -18.05
C GLY A 595 -12.34 -29.37 -18.76
N PRO A 596 -13.60 -28.92 -18.92
CA PRO A 596 -14.62 -29.64 -19.68
C PRO A 596 -14.37 -29.68 -21.20
N SER A 597 -13.57 -28.74 -21.72
CA SER A 597 -13.33 -28.59 -23.15
C SER A 597 -12.50 -29.76 -23.71
N PRO A 598 -12.85 -30.31 -24.88
CA PRO A 598 -12.06 -31.35 -25.52
C PRO A 598 -10.78 -30.81 -26.16
N TYR A 599 -10.60 -29.50 -26.34
CA TYR A 599 -9.47 -28.93 -27.10
C TYR A 599 -8.30 -28.48 -26.23
N TRP A 600 -8.47 -28.47 -24.91
CA TRP A 600 -7.45 -28.04 -23.97
C TRP A 600 -6.83 -29.23 -23.24
N SER A 601 -5.52 -29.17 -23.00
CA SER A 601 -4.80 -30.11 -22.15
C SER A 601 -4.16 -29.40 -20.97
N MET A 602 -4.27 -30.01 -19.79
CA MET A 602 -3.51 -29.57 -18.61
C MET A 602 -2.09 -30.14 -18.71
N GLU A 603 -1.11 -29.27 -18.95
CA GLU A 603 0.31 -29.64 -19.06
C GLU A 603 0.96 -29.73 -17.68
N GLN A 604 0.61 -28.81 -16.78
CA GLN A 604 1.16 -28.74 -15.43
C GLN A 604 0.11 -28.18 -14.45
N SER A 605 0.16 -28.64 -13.19
CA SER A 605 -0.72 -28.18 -12.10
C SER A 605 0.04 -28.10 -10.80
N PHE A 606 -0.12 -26.98 -10.08
CA PHE A 606 0.42 -26.74 -8.75
C PHE A 606 -0.70 -26.21 -7.86
N GLU A 607 -1.17 -27.00 -6.90
CA GLU A 607 -2.23 -26.60 -5.95
C GLU A 607 -3.48 -25.98 -6.64
N GLY A 608 -3.88 -26.53 -7.78
CA GLY A 608 -5.01 -26.03 -8.58
C GLY A 608 -4.67 -24.90 -9.58
N ALA A 609 -3.51 -24.26 -9.49
CA ALA A 609 -3.00 -23.33 -10.51
C ALA A 609 -2.46 -24.13 -11.70
N ARG A 610 -2.87 -23.81 -12.92
CA ARG A 610 -2.67 -24.70 -14.09
C ARG A 610 -2.15 -23.99 -15.32
N TYR A 611 -1.29 -24.71 -16.04
CA TYR A 611 -0.84 -24.41 -17.38
C TYR A 611 -1.58 -25.27 -18.40
N TRP A 612 -2.22 -24.63 -19.37
CA TRP A 612 -3.03 -25.29 -20.38
C TRP A 612 -2.46 -25.08 -21.78
N LYS A 613 -2.57 -26.11 -22.63
CA LYS A 613 -2.18 -26.06 -24.04
C LYS A 613 -3.39 -26.30 -24.95
N LEU A 614 -3.48 -25.50 -26.01
CA LEU A 614 -4.52 -25.59 -27.02
C LEU A 614 -4.15 -26.58 -28.13
N TRP A 615 -5.10 -27.43 -28.52
CA TRP A 615 -4.98 -28.37 -29.62
C TRP A 615 -6.01 -28.10 -30.72
N ASP A 616 -5.61 -28.33 -31.98
CA ASP A 616 -6.48 -28.15 -33.15
C ASP A 616 -7.46 -29.32 -33.33
N VAL A 617 -7.18 -30.44 -32.67
CA VAL A 617 -8.01 -31.64 -32.58
C VAL A 617 -8.22 -31.95 -31.11
N PRO A 618 -9.23 -32.76 -30.75
CA PRO A 618 -9.44 -33.15 -29.35
C PRO A 618 -8.14 -33.61 -28.69
N SER A 619 -7.83 -33.01 -27.55
CA SER A 619 -6.57 -33.13 -26.85
C SER A 619 -6.36 -34.57 -26.36
N PRO A 620 -5.10 -35.02 -26.26
CA PRO A 620 -4.80 -36.39 -25.82
C PRO A 620 -5.08 -36.58 -24.31
N SER A 621 -5.11 -35.50 -23.54
CA SER A 621 -5.47 -35.51 -22.13
C SER A 621 -6.98 -35.37 -21.96
N ARG A 622 -7.57 -36.09 -21.01
CA ARG A 622 -9.02 -36.08 -20.84
C ARG A 622 -9.56 -34.83 -20.18
N VAL A 623 -10.83 -34.61 -20.49
CA VAL A 623 -11.77 -33.69 -19.84
C VAL A 623 -11.71 -33.84 -18.32
N LEU A 624 -11.58 -32.73 -17.61
CA LEU A 624 -11.83 -32.64 -16.17
C LEU A 624 -13.28 -32.25 -15.94
N ASP A 625 -13.98 -33.08 -15.17
CA ASP A 625 -15.34 -32.78 -14.74
C ASP A 625 -15.30 -32.10 -13.37
N PHE A 626 -16.17 -31.12 -13.17
CA PHE A 626 -16.26 -30.34 -11.94
C PHE A 626 -17.62 -30.51 -11.31
N ILE A 627 -17.65 -30.63 -10.00
CA ILE A 627 -18.86 -30.92 -9.23
C ILE A 627 -18.98 -29.91 -8.09
N ALA A 628 -20.10 -29.20 -8.07
CA ALA A 628 -20.48 -28.35 -6.95
C ALA A 628 -21.03 -29.22 -5.81
N LEU A 629 -20.66 -28.87 -4.59
CA LEU A 629 -21.19 -29.52 -3.38
C LEU A 629 -22.56 -28.92 -3.02
N ASN A 630 -23.47 -29.76 -2.53
CA ASN A 630 -24.79 -29.31 -2.10
C ASN A 630 -24.71 -28.52 -0.78
N THR A 631 -25.31 -27.32 -0.76
CA THR A 631 -25.32 -26.39 0.38
C THR A 631 -26.28 -26.78 1.49
N THR A 632 -27.25 -27.68 1.26
CA THR A 632 -28.26 -28.10 2.27
C THR A 632 -27.64 -28.75 3.51
N VAL A 633 -26.41 -29.25 3.42
CA VAL A 633 -25.67 -29.79 4.58
C VAL A 633 -25.49 -28.72 5.66
N CYS A 634 -25.31 -27.47 5.26
CA CYS A 634 -25.10 -26.34 6.17
C CYS A 634 -26.40 -25.78 6.77
N GLU A 635 -27.55 -26.07 6.16
CA GLU A 635 -28.85 -25.77 6.77
C GLU A 635 -29.17 -26.69 7.94
N THR A 636 -28.64 -27.92 7.92
CA THR A 636 -29.00 -29.00 8.84
C THR A 636 -27.94 -29.27 9.91
N THR A 637 -26.67 -28.94 9.64
CA THR A 637 -25.54 -29.27 10.52
C THR A 637 -25.05 -28.03 11.27
N LYS A 638 -25.00 -28.11 12.60
CA LYS A 638 -24.42 -27.04 13.42
C LYS A 638 -22.92 -26.90 13.12
N GLY A 639 -22.43 -25.66 13.06
CA GLY A 639 -21.02 -25.36 12.80
C GLY A 639 -20.64 -25.25 11.31
N CYS A 640 -21.60 -25.38 10.38
CA CYS A 640 -21.42 -24.87 9.02
C CYS A 640 -22.24 -23.58 8.82
N GLN A 641 -21.66 -22.59 8.15
CA GLN A 641 -22.33 -21.35 7.76
C GLN A 641 -22.20 -21.12 6.25
N LEU A 642 -23.16 -20.42 5.67
CA LEU A 642 -23.06 -19.89 4.32
C LEU A 642 -22.63 -18.42 4.42
N GLU A 643 -21.48 -18.10 3.83
CA GLU A 643 -20.88 -16.77 3.88
C GLU A 643 -20.61 -16.24 2.48
N GLU A 644 -20.71 -14.92 2.29
CA GLU A 644 -20.37 -14.30 1.02
C GLU A 644 -18.90 -14.52 0.67
N ASP A 645 -18.64 -15.01 -0.55
CA ASP A 645 -17.28 -15.19 -1.03
C ASP A 645 -16.58 -13.83 -1.17
N PRO A 646 -15.37 -13.65 -0.61
CA PRO A 646 -14.62 -12.40 -0.71
C PRO A 646 -14.32 -11.99 -2.15
N TRP A 647 -14.22 -12.96 -3.06
CA TRP A 647 -13.88 -12.78 -4.46
C TRP A 647 -15.09 -12.80 -5.39
N ARG A 648 -16.34 -12.84 -4.88
CA ARG A 648 -17.57 -12.92 -5.69
C ARG A 648 -17.67 -11.86 -6.78
N ASN A 649 -17.30 -10.61 -6.47
CA ASN A 649 -17.36 -9.47 -7.39
C ASN A 649 -16.31 -9.52 -8.50
N HIS A 650 -15.34 -10.45 -8.39
CA HIS A 650 -14.26 -10.65 -9.34
C HIS A 650 -14.45 -11.91 -10.19
N ARG A 651 -15.53 -12.68 -9.96
CA ARG A 651 -15.89 -13.89 -10.71
C ARG A 651 -17.07 -13.60 -11.64
N PHE A 652 -16.77 -13.15 -12.85
CA PHE A 652 -17.77 -12.75 -13.85
C PHE A 652 -18.47 -13.91 -14.57
N ASN A 653 -18.14 -15.16 -14.23
CA ASN A 653 -18.74 -16.36 -14.78
C ASN A 653 -18.78 -17.44 -13.72
N ASP A 654 -19.90 -18.16 -13.63
CA ASP A 654 -20.08 -19.26 -12.67
C ASP A 654 -20.57 -20.53 -13.38
N PRO A 655 -19.65 -21.28 -14.03
CA PRO A 655 -20.01 -22.50 -14.77
C PRO A 655 -20.67 -23.60 -13.91
N LEU A 656 -20.55 -23.51 -12.59
CA LEU A 656 -21.07 -24.49 -11.63
C LEU A 656 -22.34 -24.02 -10.91
N ASP A 657 -22.86 -22.82 -11.22
CA ASP A 657 -24.06 -22.23 -10.60
C ASP A 657 -24.03 -22.30 -9.05
N ARG A 658 -22.87 -21.97 -8.47
CA ARG A 658 -22.62 -21.98 -7.02
C ARG A 658 -23.15 -20.73 -6.32
N GLY A 659 -23.42 -19.66 -7.06
CA GLY A 659 -23.86 -18.38 -6.51
C GLY A 659 -22.75 -17.62 -5.77
N THR A 660 -23.17 -16.66 -4.94
CA THR A 660 -22.29 -15.69 -4.26
C THR A 660 -21.76 -16.16 -2.91
N GLU A 661 -22.31 -17.23 -2.34
CA GLU A 661 -21.98 -17.73 -1.01
C GLU A 661 -21.16 -19.03 -1.08
N ARG A 662 -20.39 -19.31 -0.03
CA ARG A 662 -19.64 -20.55 0.13
C ARG A 662 -19.93 -21.17 1.49
N MET A 663 -19.83 -22.50 1.54
CA MET A 663 -19.91 -23.25 2.79
C MET A 663 -18.61 -23.05 3.57
N ASN A 664 -18.73 -22.50 4.78
CA ASN A 664 -17.65 -22.36 5.74
C ASN A 664 -17.87 -23.30 6.93
N LEU A 665 -16.97 -24.25 7.13
CA LEU A 665 -16.97 -25.19 8.25
C LEU A 665 -16.13 -24.62 9.40
N ILE A 666 -16.80 -24.17 10.45
CA ILE A 666 -16.17 -23.47 11.59
C ILE A 666 -16.33 -24.22 12.92
N GLY A 667 -17.30 -25.12 13.03
CA GLY A 667 -17.57 -25.84 14.27
C GLY A 667 -16.99 -27.26 14.26
N LYS A 668 -16.69 -27.76 15.44
CA LYS A 668 -16.37 -29.18 15.65
C LYS A 668 -17.55 -30.03 15.18
N GLY A 669 -17.30 -30.98 14.29
CA GLY A 669 -18.37 -31.80 13.73
C GLY A 669 -17.94 -32.76 12.63
N TYR A 670 -18.88 -33.61 12.26
CA TYR A 670 -18.78 -34.50 11.10
C TYR A 670 -19.75 -34.00 10.02
N TYR A 671 -19.21 -33.64 8.87
CA TYR A 671 -19.93 -33.11 7.72
C TYR A 671 -19.84 -34.12 6.59
N SER A 672 -20.97 -34.63 6.09
CA SER A 672 -20.99 -35.60 5.00
C SER A 672 -21.93 -35.21 3.87
N TRP A 673 -21.45 -35.46 2.65
CA TRP A 673 -22.21 -35.34 1.42
C TRP A 673 -22.28 -36.73 0.77
N ASP A 674 -23.49 -37.28 0.74
CA ASP A 674 -23.74 -38.60 0.16
C ASP A 674 -24.11 -38.47 -1.32
N ASN A 675 -23.66 -39.41 -2.15
CA ASN A 675 -23.97 -39.46 -3.58
C ASN A 675 -23.62 -38.18 -4.36
N VAL A 676 -22.49 -37.54 -4.03
CA VAL A 676 -21.98 -36.33 -4.69
C VAL A 676 -21.82 -36.55 -6.20
N VAL A 677 -21.36 -37.75 -6.58
CA VAL A 677 -21.39 -38.23 -7.97
C VAL A 677 -22.50 -39.28 -8.05
N ASN A 678 -23.46 -39.09 -8.95
CA ASN A 678 -24.53 -40.06 -9.19
C ASN A 678 -24.83 -40.17 -10.70
N ASP A 679 -23.79 -40.48 -11.48
CA ASP A 679 -23.92 -40.71 -12.91
C ASP A 679 -23.32 -42.06 -13.30
N SER A 680 -24.15 -42.91 -13.92
CA SER A 680 -23.74 -44.20 -14.49
C SER A 680 -22.61 -44.10 -15.53
N ASN A 681 -22.35 -42.92 -16.11
CA ASN A 681 -21.26 -42.70 -17.05
C ASN A 681 -19.90 -42.46 -16.36
N THR A 682 -19.86 -42.28 -15.04
CA THR A 682 -18.64 -42.00 -14.25
C THR A 682 -17.97 -43.24 -13.68
N VAL A 683 -18.28 -44.44 -14.20
CA VAL A 683 -17.69 -45.70 -13.74
C VAL A 683 -16.23 -45.82 -14.20
N GLY A 684 -15.29 -45.97 -13.26
CA GLY A 684 -13.87 -46.18 -13.55
C GLY A 684 -12.92 -45.73 -12.45
N THR A 685 -11.63 -45.75 -12.73
CA THR A 685 -10.62 -45.16 -11.84
C THR A 685 -10.49 -43.67 -12.15
N TYR A 686 -10.65 -42.83 -11.13
CA TYR A 686 -10.55 -41.38 -11.23
C TYR A 686 -9.55 -40.87 -10.20
N GLN A 687 -8.81 -39.85 -10.57
CA GLN A 687 -8.17 -38.95 -9.62
C GLN A 687 -9.25 -37.96 -9.19
N VAL A 688 -9.65 -38.06 -7.92
CA VAL A 688 -10.62 -37.14 -7.31
C VAL A 688 -9.83 -36.11 -6.53
N CYS A 689 -10.05 -34.83 -6.84
CA CYS A 689 -9.39 -33.74 -6.16
C CYS A 689 -10.41 -32.82 -5.50
N ILE A 690 -10.09 -32.30 -4.33
CA ILE A 690 -10.92 -31.37 -3.57
C ILE A 690 -10.23 -30.02 -3.56
N VAL A 691 -10.97 -28.99 -3.97
CA VAL A 691 -10.53 -27.60 -3.87
C VAL A 691 -11.23 -26.95 -2.67
N TYR A 692 -10.44 -26.50 -1.71
CA TYR A 692 -10.92 -25.82 -0.51
C TYR A 692 -9.91 -24.77 -0.04
N GLU A 693 -10.37 -23.84 0.78
CA GLU A 693 -9.59 -22.78 1.40
C GLU A 693 -9.56 -23.04 2.91
N GLN A 694 -8.36 -23.06 3.50
CA GLN A 694 -8.18 -23.13 4.94
C GLN A 694 -8.04 -21.70 5.49
N ILE A 695 -9.01 -21.27 6.29
CA ILE A 695 -9.04 -19.94 6.91
C ILE A 695 -8.22 -20.00 8.20
N GLY A 696 -7.04 -19.39 8.19
CA GLY A 696 -6.10 -19.45 9.30
C GLY A 696 -5.28 -20.75 9.38
N SER A 697 -4.33 -20.80 10.30
CA SER A 697 -3.46 -21.98 10.50
C SER A 697 -3.97 -22.91 11.60
N PHE A 698 -4.42 -24.11 11.25
CA PHE A 698 -4.80 -25.17 12.20
C PHE A 698 -4.67 -26.57 11.58
N GLU A 699 -4.42 -27.59 12.40
CA GLU A 699 -4.18 -28.99 11.95
C GLU A 699 -5.35 -29.95 12.29
N SER A 700 -6.40 -29.45 12.91
CA SER A 700 -7.45 -30.25 13.56
C SER A 700 -8.59 -30.66 12.61
N TYR A 701 -8.28 -31.16 11.40
CA TYR A 701 -9.29 -31.68 10.49
C TYR A 701 -8.84 -32.91 9.69
N GLN A 702 -9.81 -33.71 9.26
CA GLN A 702 -9.60 -34.88 8.43
C GLN A 702 -10.58 -34.87 7.26
N ILE A 703 -10.07 -35.20 6.08
CA ILE A 703 -10.85 -35.36 4.85
C ILE A 703 -10.97 -36.85 4.56
N ALA A 704 -12.18 -37.32 4.29
CA ALA A 704 -12.45 -38.70 3.91
C ALA A 704 -13.24 -38.78 2.59
N LEU A 705 -12.78 -39.64 1.69
CA LEU A 705 -13.43 -39.94 0.41
C LEU A 705 -13.82 -41.42 0.40
N ASN A 706 -15.12 -41.73 0.24
CA ASN A 706 -15.66 -43.08 0.37
C ASN A 706 -15.18 -43.81 1.66
N GLY A 707 -15.08 -43.08 2.76
CA GLY A 707 -14.61 -43.60 4.05
C GLY A 707 -13.09 -43.83 4.18
N GLN A 708 -12.30 -43.51 3.15
CA GLN A 708 -10.83 -43.52 3.22
C GLN A 708 -10.30 -42.13 3.52
N SER A 709 -9.48 -42.00 4.56
CA SER A 709 -8.84 -40.74 4.91
C SER A 709 -7.80 -40.35 3.85
N VAL A 710 -7.89 -39.12 3.38
CA VAL A 710 -6.90 -38.49 2.49
C VAL A 710 -5.80 -37.90 3.37
N PRO A 711 -4.51 -38.14 3.08
CA PRO A 711 -3.43 -37.43 3.74
C PRO A 711 -3.54 -35.94 3.39
N VAL A 712 -3.70 -35.10 4.41
CA VAL A 712 -3.82 -33.66 4.25
C VAL A 712 -2.55 -32.99 4.75
N GLU A 713 -1.96 -32.15 3.91
CA GLU A 713 -1.00 -31.14 4.37
C GLU A 713 -1.79 -29.90 4.76
N ALA A 714 -1.82 -29.59 6.06
CA ALA A 714 -2.59 -28.47 6.61
C ALA A 714 -1.83 -27.16 6.38
N ASN A 715 -2.03 -26.56 5.21
CA ASN A 715 -1.47 -25.26 4.87
C ASN A 715 -2.59 -24.20 4.86
N PRO A 716 -2.40 -23.02 5.48
CA PRO A 716 -3.36 -21.93 5.38
C PRO A 716 -3.50 -21.48 3.91
N GLY A 717 -4.67 -20.96 3.54
CA GLY A 717 -4.95 -20.55 2.16
C GLY A 717 -5.54 -21.64 1.27
N TRP A 718 -5.30 -21.52 -0.03
CA TRP A 718 -5.90 -22.37 -1.05
C TRP A 718 -5.22 -23.73 -1.15
N ASN A 719 -6.02 -24.79 -1.07
CA ASN A 719 -5.55 -26.17 -1.10
C ASN A 719 -6.23 -26.97 -2.21
N HIS A 720 -5.45 -27.89 -2.80
CA HIS A 720 -5.92 -28.84 -3.81
C HIS A 720 -5.38 -30.22 -3.47
N GLN A 721 -6.23 -31.06 -2.87
CA GLN A 721 -5.84 -32.39 -2.40
C GLN A 721 -6.46 -33.47 -3.26
N CYS A 722 -5.63 -34.40 -3.77
CA CYS A 722 -6.04 -35.42 -4.72
C CYS A 722 -5.82 -36.84 -4.21
N MET A 723 -6.75 -37.74 -4.52
CA MET A 723 -6.61 -39.18 -4.28
C MET A 723 -7.15 -39.98 -5.47
N ASN A 724 -6.51 -41.10 -5.77
CA ASN A 724 -7.03 -42.03 -6.77
C ASN A 724 -8.12 -42.89 -6.14
N ALA A 725 -9.34 -42.79 -6.66
CA ALA A 725 -10.50 -43.54 -6.20
C ALA A 725 -11.16 -44.29 -7.37
N LYS A 726 -11.66 -45.49 -7.09
CA LYS A 726 -12.48 -46.24 -8.04
C LYS A 726 -13.94 -45.86 -7.83
N LEU A 727 -14.52 -45.18 -8.81
CA LEU A 727 -15.91 -44.77 -8.82
C LEU A 727 -16.74 -45.88 -9.47
N ASN A 728 -17.71 -46.42 -8.72
CA ASN A 728 -18.68 -47.39 -9.23
C ASN A 728 -19.92 -46.67 -9.75
N THR A 729 -20.71 -46.06 -8.85
CA THR A 729 -21.94 -45.34 -9.16
C THR A 729 -22.18 -44.14 -8.24
N THR A 730 -21.71 -44.24 -7.00
CA THR A 730 -21.87 -43.23 -5.96
C THR A 730 -20.51 -42.83 -5.40
N PHE A 731 -20.39 -41.57 -5.00
CA PHE A 731 -19.21 -41.03 -4.34
C PHE A 731 -19.65 -40.24 -3.12
N ASP A 732 -19.10 -40.60 -1.96
CA ASP A 732 -19.40 -39.95 -0.69
C ASP A 732 -18.17 -39.18 -0.22
N PHE A 733 -18.41 -37.98 0.29
CA PHE A 733 -17.39 -37.06 0.76
C PHE A 733 -17.70 -36.70 2.21
N ALA A 734 -16.68 -36.72 3.08
CA ALA A 734 -16.84 -36.28 4.45
C ALA A 734 -15.64 -35.47 4.94
N ILE A 735 -15.91 -34.50 5.80
CA ILE A 735 -14.91 -33.75 6.56
C ILE A 735 -15.24 -33.88 8.04
N THR A 736 -14.22 -34.16 8.85
CA THR A 736 -14.32 -34.12 10.32
C THR A 736 -13.46 -32.96 10.82
N LEU A 737 -14.06 -32.02 11.53
CA LEU A 737 -13.34 -31.00 12.31
C LEU A 737 -13.28 -31.46 13.77
N GLU A 738 -12.08 -31.51 14.33
CA GLU A 738 -11.82 -31.99 15.69
C GLU A 738 -11.98 -30.88 16.75
N GLU A 739 -11.86 -29.61 16.35
CA GLU A 739 -11.93 -28.44 17.22
C GLU A 739 -12.83 -27.36 16.61
N ASP A 740 -13.37 -26.48 17.48
CA ASP A 740 -14.08 -25.28 17.04
C ASP A 740 -13.08 -24.23 16.56
N GLY A 741 -13.49 -23.44 15.57
CA GLY A 741 -12.70 -22.35 15.03
C GLY A 741 -12.41 -21.25 16.07
N THR A 742 -11.27 -20.61 15.91
CA THR A 742 -10.82 -19.49 16.75
C THR A 742 -11.23 -18.16 16.13
N THR A 743 -11.75 -17.26 16.94
CA THR A 743 -12.17 -15.93 16.47
C THR A 743 -10.97 -15.02 16.22
N TRP A 744 -10.97 -14.34 15.08
CA TRP A 744 -9.93 -13.41 14.67
C TRP A 744 -10.52 -12.16 14.02
N ILE A 745 -9.69 -11.12 13.81
CA ILE A 745 -10.14 -9.87 13.20
C ILE A 745 -9.86 -9.90 11.69
N ASN A 746 -10.92 -9.99 10.90
CA ASN A 746 -10.84 -10.03 9.44
C ASN A 746 -10.68 -8.63 8.85
N PRO A 747 -9.52 -8.31 8.24
CA PRO A 747 -9.26 -7.00 7.70
C PRO A 747 -10.03 -6.72 6.40
N LEU A 748 -10.52 -7.76 5.71
CA LEU A 748 -11.41 -7.60 4.57
C LEU A 748 -12.76 -7.04 4.98
N GLY A 749 -13.20 -7.31 6.21
CA GLY A 749 -14.32 -6.64 6.85
C GLY A 749 -14.07 -5.14 6.95
N PHE A 750 -12.80 -4.73 7.17
CA PHE A 750 -12.47 -3.31 7.18
C PHE A 750 -12.57 -2.66 5.80
N SER A 751 -12.09 -3.34 4.76
CA SER A 751 -12.20 -2.87 3.37
C SER A 751 -13.60 -3.06 2.76
N GLY A 752 -14.57 -3.62 3.49
CA GLY A 752 -15.91 -3.94 2.96
C GLY A 752 -15.93 -5.02 1.88
N ARG A 753 -14.85 -5.81 1.75
CA ARG A 753 -14.78 -6.99 0.87
C ARG A 753 -15.45 -8.20 1.52
N SER A 754 -15.37 -8.29 2.84
CA SER A 754 -16.15 -9.19 3.70
C SER A 754 -17.25 -8.40 4.43
N SER A 755 -18.35 -9.08 4.75
CA SER A 755 -19.38 -8.55 5.67
C SER A 755 -18.93 -8.59 7.13
N GLU A 756 -17.99 -9.50 7.45
CA GLU A 756 -17.57 -9.81 8.82
C GLU A 756 -16.25 -9.11 9.19
N ILE A 757 -16.26 -8.43 10.33
CA ILE A 757 -15.04 -7.87 10.97
C ILE A 757 -14.43 -8.89 11.94
N PHE A 758 -15.27 -9.70 12.58
CA PHE A 758 -14.85 -10.80 13.42
C PHE A 758 -15.20 -12.10 12.71
N ASP A 759 -14.18 -12.86 12.36
CA ASP A 759 -14.30 -14.07 11.57
C ASP A 759 -13.75 -15.25 12.38
N SER A 760 -13.92 -16.47 11.88
CA SER A 760 -13.49 -17.70 12.54
C SER A 760 -12.56 -18.50 11.64
N THR A 761 -11.54 -19.13 12.22
CA THR A 761 -10.77 -20.14 11.49
C THR A 761 -11.68 -21.31 11.12
N GLY A 762 -11.39 -21.95 9.98
CA GLY A 762 -12.27 -22.97 9.41
C GLY A 762 -11.89 -23.42 8.01
N LEU A 763 -12.78 -24.17 7.36
CA LEU A 763 -12.60 -24.63 5.99
C LEU A 763 -13.71 -24.11 5.09
N ARG A 764 -13.35 -23.32 4.07
CA ARG A 764 -14.27 -22.89 3.02
C ARG A 764 -14.18 -23.83 1.82
N LEU A 765 -15.31 -24.40 1.41
CA LEU A 765 -15.36 -25.40 0.35
C LEU A 765 -15.74 -24.80 -1.00
N HIS A 766 -15.08 -25.22 -2.08
CA HIS A 766 -15.32 -24.70 -3.43
C HIS A 766 -15.96 -25.71 -4.38
N HIS A 767 -15.26 -26.80 -4.71
CA HIS A 767 -15.74 -27.82 -5.65
C HIS A 767 -14.86 -29.07 -5.60
N ILE A 768 -15.38 -30.16 -6.19
CA ILE A 768 -14.64 -31.40 -6.45
C ILE A 768 -14.33 -31.49 -7.93
N GLU A 769 -13.18 -32.05 -8.25
CA GLU A 769 -12.71 -32.27 -9.60
C GLU A 769 -12.48 -33.76 -9.85
N LEU A 770 -12.92 -34.23 -11.00
CA LEU A 770 -12.77 -35.61 -11.43
C LEU A 770 -11.92 -35.66 -12.69
N LYS A 771 -10.80 -36.37 -12.62
CA LYS A 771 -9.95 -36.66 -13.76
C LYS A 771 -9.85 -38.16 -13.96
N ARG A 772 -10.40 -38.67 -15.06
CA ARG A 772 -10.39 -40.12 -15.32
C ARG A 772 -8.97 -40.63 -15.58
N ILE A 773 -8.51 -41.57 -14.76
CA ILE A 773 -7.24 -42.28 -14.95
C ILE A 773 -7.52 -43.46 -15.89
N ASN A 774 -6.81 -43.50 -17.01
CA ASN A 774 -6.73 -44.74 -17.77
C ASN A 774 -5.63 -45.60 -17.18
N ASP A 775 -5.91 -46.87 -16.98
CA ASP A 775 -4.85 -47.88 -17.04
C ASP A 775 -4.17 -47.70 -18.40
N ALA A 776 -2.87 -47.41 -18.40
CA ALA A 776 -2.08 -47.38 -19.62
C ALA A 776 -2.37 -48.69 -20.37
N LYS A 777 -2.70 -48.58 -21.66
CA LYS A 777 -2.98 -49.72 -22.54
C LYS A 777 -1.95 -50.83 -22.29
N ALA A 778 -2.45 -52.02 -21.96
CA ALA A 778 -1.77 -53.28 -22.23
C ALA A 778 -1.46 -53.41 -23.73
#